data_AF-A0A1H6G2E5-F1
#
_entry.id   AF-A0A1H6G2E5-F1
#
_cell.length_a   1.000
_cell.length_b   1.000
_cell.length_c   1.000
_cell.angle_alpha   90.00
_cell.angle_beta   90.00
_cell.angle_gamma   90.00
#
_symmetry.space_group_name_H-M   'P 1'
#
loop_
_entity.id
_entity.type
_entity.pdbx_description
1 polymer ?
#
loop_
_entity_poly.entity_id
_entity_poly.type
_entity_poly.pdbx_seq_one_letter_code
_entity_poly.pdbx_strand_id
1 'polypeptide(L)'
;MRVRPGHLAQLCALAVAASLAIAPPAAAQRVIVNPSFESNDPQGPGAANYEIYSNGSVTGWDSASGEIELWDTGFQGVPAYAGSVFAEMNANVPGALYQNICMVSGESIGWTFAHRARSGGAATQTARFQIASSTGTLIQNLATQASTINNVWNVNTGTATYSGASGVQRVQFITADAGSYGNFLDDIRITLNPFVELSTASASGVESIATANLPTLTVNGTLFTARTVNVSITGGTATRGTDYTTPGGGANFTVTIPAGSYQNTAIPLGIQIIDDTATEGSETIQIALAGGTGYTVSSTTSCGGAARTASTYTITDNDSPVVLAKNWSNAITGDAVGLSIAGGLLPTAGSSTVGGTATNATAVATPGSTLTLTETYSAGAAANYNSNLECRRNSDNAVIATSGSGLSRTVVMPSGTSLTCTWTNSRKSATLVVRKTWVNAQIANAVTVATSGLINNASLASVANSANETDTNAAVTVYAAESAALSESFTVGNAANYAQALACTGNSAALAGNVLTVAPADTAIVCTFTNTYIVPLSIAKTSLAYSDPVNGLTNPKLIPGSFANYSLTVTAPSGTAPTTGSLIVTDAIPANLDLFVGTYAPGPGPILFAPGGSGLTYGFTSLSSSADDLEFSNNGGASWTYAPTADADGVDAAITHVRVRPKGAMTPGSSFTINLRARVK
;
A
#
# COMPACT_ATOMS: atom_id res chain seq x y z
N MET A 1 37.69 58.69 -34.33
CA MET A 1 38.70 59.65 -33.84
C MET A 1 39.68 58.87 -32.96
N ARG A 2 40.98 58.97 -33.25
CA ARG A 2 42.09 58.21 -32.65
C ARG A 2 42.12 58.27 -31.11
N VAL A 3 42.48 57.16 -30.42
CA VAL A 3 43.53 57.09 -29.38
C VAL A 3 44.07 55.63 -29.29
N ARG A 4 45.38 55.51 -29.07
CA ARG A 4 46.27 54.33 -29.01
C ARG A 4 46.13 53.49 -27.72
N PRO A 5 46.64 52.24 -27.70
CA PRO A 5 46.59 51.34 -26.54
C PRO A 5 47.75 51.61 -25.55
N GLY A 6 47.45 51.58 -24.25
CA GLY A 6 48.44 51.58 -23.17
C GLY A 6 48.67 50.17 -22.64
N HIS A 7 49.91 49.71 -22.73
CA HIS A 7 50.41 48.50 -22.08
C HIS A 7 50.34 48.63 -20.55
N LEU A 8 49.63 47.72 -19.88
CA LEU A 8 49.91 47.37 -18.49
C LEU A 8 50.55 45.99 -18.47
N ALA A 9 51.83 45.95 -18.11
CA ALA A 9 52.56 44.73 -17.82
C ALA A 9 52.02 44.12 -16.51
N GLN A 10 51.53 42.88 -16.57
CA GLN A 10 51.29 42.05 -15.40
C GLN A 10 52.65 41.66 -14.79
N LEU A 11 53.03 42.26 -13.66
CA LEU A 11 53.97 41.64 -12.74
C LEU A 11 53.22 40.55 -11.98
N CYS A 12 53.48 39.29 -12.35
CA CYS A 12 53.08 38.12 -11.58
C CYS A 12 54.08 37.95 -10.42
N ALA A 13 53.75 38.49 -9.25
CA ALA A 13 54.50 38.19 -8.02
C ALA A 13 54.03 36.83 -7.50
N LEU A 14 54.85 35.79 -7.72
CA LEU A 14 54.69 34.47 -7.11
C LEU A 14 54.97 34.60 -5.61
N ALA A 15 53.93 34.79 -4.80
CA ALA A 15 54.02 34.63 -3.36
C ALA A 15 54.03 33.12 -3.06
N VAL A 16 55.24 32.57 -2.87
CA VAL A 16 55.41 31.24 -2.27
C VAL A 16 54.98 31.36 -0.81
N ALA A 17 53.72 31.02 -0.53
CA ALA A 17 53.28 30.78 0.83
C ALA A 17 54.02 29.53 1.30
N ALA A 18 55.07 29.73 2.11
CA ALA A 18 55.66 28.66 2.88
C ALA A 18 54.54 28.08 3.77
N SER A 19 54.05 26.91 3.39
CA SER A 19 53.25 26.09 4.29
C SER A 19 54.14 25.74 5.47
N LEU A 20 53.99 26.46 6.59
CA LEU A 20 54.47 25.97 7.86
C LEU A 20 53.81 24.60 8.05
N ALA A 21 54.60 23.53 7.95
CA ALA A 21 54.20 22.23 8.43
C ALA A 21 53.96 22.38 9.93
N ILE A 22 52.69 22.57 10.32
CA ILE A 22 52.28 22.51 11.71
C ILE A 22 52.60 21.08 12.15
N ALA A 23 53.56 20.93 13.07
CA ALA A 23 53.86 19.65 13.67
C ALA A 23 52.56 19.05 14.20
N PRO A 24 52.33 17.73 14.06
CA PRO A 24 51.14 17.11 14.60
C PRO A 24 51.02 17.46 16.08
N PRO A 25 49.80 17.74 16.58
CA PRO A 25 49.62 18.09 17.98
C PRO A 25 50.21 17.00 18.86
N ALA A 26 50.96 17.40 19.87
CA ALA A 26 51.58 16.45 20.77
C ALA A 26 50.50 15.65 21.52
N ALA A 27 50.73 14.35 21.68
CA ALA A 27 49.78 13.46 22.37
C ALA A 27 49.52 13.95 23.81
N ALA A 28 48.27 13.89 24.26
CA ALA A 28 47.89 14.28 25.61
C ALA A 28 48.24 13.19 26.65
N GLN A 29 49.48 12.71 26.70
CA GLN A 29 49.89 11.68 27.66
C GLN A 29 49.64 12.17 29.10
N ARG A 30 48.81 11.43 29.85
CA ARG A 30 48.46 11.69 31.26
C ARG A 30 48.68 10.47 32.16
N VAL A 31 49.15 9.38 31.59
CA VAL A 31 49.48 8.13 32.27
C VAL A 31 50.99 8.00 32.31
N ILE A 32 51.54 7.67 33.49
CA ILE A 32 52.94 7.28 33.63
C ILE A 32 53.05 5.83 33.16
N VAL A 33 53.84 5.62 32.12
CA VAL A 33 54.05 4.29 31.55
C VAL A 33 55.18 3.60 32.31
N ASN A 34 55.03 2.30 32.59
CA ASN A 34 56.05 1.52 33.29
C ASN A 34 56.58 2.15 34.60
N PRO A 35 55.70 2.55 35.55
CA PRO A 35 56.08 3.32 36.74
C PRO A 35 57.05 2.62 37.72
N SER A 36 57.15 1.29 37.68
CA SER A 36 58.11 0.47 38.46
C SER A 36 59.08 -0.28 37.55
N PHE A 37 59.22 0.12 36.28
CA PHE A 37 60.19 -0.46 35.34
C PHE A 37 59.98 -1.94 34.94
N GLU A 38 59.06 -2.67 35.57
CA GLU A 38 58.70 -4.08 35.35
C GLU A 38 58.47 -4.53 33.89
N SER A 39 58.21 -3.61 32.95
CA SER A 39 58.08 -3.95 31.52
C SER A 39 59.42 -4.25 30.84
N ASN A 40 60.53 -3.98 31.52
CA ASN A 40 61.90 -4.17 31.04
C ASN A 40 62.67 -4.91 32.15
N ASP A 41 62.70 -6.24 32.06
CA ASP A 41 63.33 -7.13 33.02
C ASP A 41 64.76 -7.48 32.57
N PRO A 42 65.81 -7.01 33.28
CA PRO A 42 67.21 -7.36 33.01
C PRO A 42 67.52 -8.86 32.97
N GLN A 43 66.71 -9.69 33.64
CA GLN A 43 67.09 -11.07 33.93
C GLN A 43 67.09 -11.99 32.70
N GLY A 44 66.00 -12.00 31.92
CA GLY A 44 65.67 -13.24 31.19
C GLY A 44 65.74 -14.48 32.12
N PRO A 45 65.80 -15.73 31.61
CA PRO A 45 65.97 -16.89 32.52
C PRO A 45 67.39 -16.96 33.11
N GLY A 46 67.58 -16.66 34.41
CA GLY A 46 68.92 -16.64 35.05
C GLY A 46 68.94 -16.30 36.55
N ALA A 47 70.10 -15.92 37.10
CA ALA A 47 70.21 -15.31 38.43
C ALA A 47 70.05 -13.78 38.33
N ALA A 48 69.62 -13.10 39.40
CA ALA A 48 69.42 -11.65 39.42
C ALA A 48 70.66 -10.91 38.87
N ASN A 49 70.44 -10.00 37.93
CA ASN A 49 71.45 -9.27 37.18
C ASN A 49 71.08 -7.76 37.05
N TYR A 50 71.89 -7.01 36.32
CA TYR A 50 71.59 -5.66 35.87
C TYR A 50 71.77 -5.55 34.35
N GLU A 51 71.08 -4.59 33.73
CA GLU A 51 71.25 -4.27 32.31
C GLU A 51 71.21 -2.75 32.11
N ILE A 52 72.10 -2.25 31.24
CA ILE A 52 72.12 -0.85 30.80
C ILE A 52 71.47 -0.77 29.41
N TYR A 53 70.30 -0.15 29.38
CA TYR A 53 69.52 0.07 28.16
C TYR A 53 69.90 1.41 27.53
N SER A 54 69.99 1.44 26.20
CA SER A 54 70.08 2.70 25.45
C SER A 54 68.81 3.54 25.61
N ASN A 55 68.92 4.86 25.50
CA ASN A 55 67.77 5.77 25.54
C ASN A 55 66.66 5.34 24.56
N GLY A 56 65.42 5.32 25.04
CA GLY A 56 64.26 4.89 24.28
C GLY A 56 64.01 3.38 24.25
N SER A 57 64.88 2.57 24.87
CA SER A 57 64.69 1.10 24.98
C SER A 57 63.91 0.69 26.23
N VAL A 58 63.88 1.52 27.28
CA VAL A 58 63.00 1.30 28.43
C VAL A 58 61.62 1.87 28.12
N THR A 59 60.60 1.02 28.21
CA THR A 59 59.23 1.36 27.84
C THR A 59 58.76 2.57 28.64
N GLY A 60 58.44 3.66 27.95
CA GLY A 60 57.91 4.88 28.54
C GLY A 60 58.93 5.85 29.14
N TRP A 61 60.19 5.46 29.30
CA TRP A 61 61.21 6.28 29.97
C TRP A 61 62.35 6.67 29.03
N ASP A 62 62.65 7.96 29.01
CA ASP A 62 63.86 8.52 28.39
C ASP A 62 64.86 8.96 29.47
N SER A 63 66.12 9.07 29.07
CA SER A 63 67.25 9.48 29.87
C SER A 63 68.02 10.63 29.23
N ALA A 64 68.32 11.66 30.02
CA ALA A 64 69.17 12.77 29.59
C ALA A 64 70.66 12.37 29.44
N SER A 65 71.09 11.27 30.05
CA SER A 65 72.46 10.74 29.91
C SER A 65 72.62 9.80 28.71
N GLY A 66 71.53 9.41 28.05
CA GLY A 66 71.53 8.49 26.91
C GLY A 66 71.39 7.01 27.29
N GLU A 67 71.39 6.69 28.58
CA GLU A 67 71.35 5.32 29.11
C GLU A 67 70.43 5.22 30.34
N ILE A 68 69.81 4.06 30.54
CA ILE A 68 69.00 3.72 31.73
C ILE A 68 69.48 2.36 32.26
N GLU A 69 69.95 2.31 33.50
CA GLU A 69 70.33 1.07 34.16
C GLU A 69 69.17 0.54 34.99
N LEU A 70 68.79 -0.72 34.78
CA LEU A 70 67.77 -1.42 35.53
C LEU A 70 68.38 -2.62 36.26
N TRP A 71 67.92 -2.86 37.49
CA TRP A 71 68.39 -3.93 38.37
C TRP A 71 67.26 -4.88 38.71
N ASP A 72 67.56 -6.18 38.71
CA ASP A 72 66.69 -7.19 39.26
C ASP A 72 66.69 -7.13 40.79
N THR A 73 65.54 -7.45 41.37
CA THR A 73 65.41 -7.66 42.82
C THR A 73 66.38 -8.74 43.28
N GLY A 74 67.22 -8.40 44.26
CA GLY A 74 68.24 -9.28 44.80
C GLY A 74 69.61 -9.18 44.11
N PHE A 75 69.76 -8.44 43.01
CA PHE A 75 71.09 -8.17 42.45
C PHE A 75 71.95 -7.41 43.48
N GLN A 76 73.16 -7.94 43.74
CA GLN A 76 74.04 -7.52 44.84
C GLN A 76 73.35 -7.45 46.22
N GLY A 77 72.29 -8.25 46.45
CA GLY A 77 71.54 -8.27 47.70
C GLY A 77 70.60 -7.07 47.91
N VAL A 78 70.30 -6.29 46.87
CA VAL A 78 69.38 -5.15 46.94
C VAL A 78 67.96 -5.60 46.53
N PRO A 79 66.98 -5.70 47.44
CA PRO A 79 65.61 -5.97 47.05
C PRO A 79 64.98 -4.75 46.37
N ALA A 80 64.16 -4.97 45.34
CA ALA A 80 63.26 -3.96 44.78
C ALA A 80 62.27 -3.46 45.85
N TYR A 81 61.77 -2.24 45.71
CA TYR A 81 60.73 -1.71 46.60
C TYR A 81 59.36 -2.24 46.20
N ALA A 82 59.07 -2.27 44.90
CA ALA A 82 57.88 -2.87 44.31
C ALA A 82 58.30 -3.78 43.15
N GLY A 83 57.51 -4.83 42.91
CA GLY A 83 57.77 -5.76 41.82
C GLY A 83 59.14 -6.45 41.90
N SER A 84 59.80 -6.59 40.75
CA SER A 84 61.05 -7.31 40.58
C SER A 84 62.16 -6.46 39.97
N VAL A 85 61.89 -5.22 39.54
CA VAL A 85 62.85 -4.36 38.86
C VAL A 85 62.87 -2.97 39.47
N PHE A 86 64.03 -2.32 39.49
CA PHE A 86 64.14 -0.90 39.83
C PHE A 86 65.23 -0.22 39.01
N ALA A 87 65.18 1.11 38.90
CA ALA A 87 66.14 1.87 38.10
C ALA A 87 67.27 2.45 38.95
N GLU A 88 68.49 2.48 38.40
CA GLU A 88 69.59 3.32 38.86
C GLU A 88 69.61 4.63 38.05
N MET A 89 69.45 5.78 38.71
CA MET A 89 69.33 7.08 38.02
C MET A 89 70.64 7.57 37.39
N ASN A 90 71.80 7.04 37.81
CA ASN A 90 73.14 7.41 37.35
C ASN A 90 73.92 6.19 36.87
N ALA A 91 73.46 5.58 35.76
CA ALA A 91 74.06 4.38 35.18
C ALA A 91 75.59 4.46 35.04
N ASN A 92 76.09 5.60 34.56
CA ASN A 92 77.53 5.89 34.42
C ASN A 92 77.87 7.35 34.77
N VAL A 93 76.96 8.27 34.45
CA VAL A 93 77.08 9.71 34.68
C VAL A 93 75.78 10.24 35.29
N PRO A 94 75.81 11.38 36.02
CA PRO A 94 74.59 12.02 36.49
C PRO A 94 73.64 12.31 35.33
N GLY A 95 72.37 11.95 35.49
CA GLY A 95 71.36 12.05 34.45
C GLY A 95 69.96 12.28 35.01
N ALA A 96 68.99 12.42 34.11
CA ALA A 96 67.58 12.54 34.45
C ALA A 96 66.78 11.46 33.72
N LEU A 97 65.96 10.72 34.46
CA LEU A 97 64.95 9.81 33.91
C LEU A 97 63.63 10.58 33.79
N TYR A 98 63.00 10.59 32.62
CA TYR A 98 61.82 11.41 32.38
C TYR A 98 60.78 10.77 31.46
N GLN A 99 59.54 11.25 31.60
CA GLN A 99 58.48 11.08 30.61
C GLN A 99 57.94 12.44 30.20
N ASN A 100 57.50 12.56 28.95
CA ASN A 100 56.80 13.73 28.47
C ASN A 100 55.31 13.61 28.79
N ILE A 101 54.82 14.47 29.68
CA ILE A 101 53.43 14.46 30.15
C ILE A 101 52.78 15.78 29.77
N CYS A 102 51.54 15.72 29.32
CA CYS A 102 50.75 16.92 29.11
C CYS A 102 50.40 17.53 30.47
N MET A 103 50.78 18.78 30.71
CA MET A 103 50.54 19.51 31.95
C MET A 103 49.66 20.74 31.70
N VAL A 104 48.89 21.16 32.70
CA VAL A 104 47.98 22.31 32.67
C VAL A 104 48.36 23.27 33.79
N SER A 105 48.68 24.51 33.41
CA SER A 105 49.04 25.57 34.34
C SER A 105 48.01 25.69 35.48
N GLY A 106 48.48 25.65 36.72
CA GLY A 106 47.64 25.75 37.92
C GLY A 106 47.00 24.44 38.38
N GLU A 107 47.22 23.31 37.70
CA GLU A 107 46.70 22.03 38.16
C GLU A 107 47.46 21.47 39.37
N SER A 108 46.82 20.58 40.13
CA SER A 108 47.48 19.86 41.21
C SER A 108 48.24 18.65 40.66
N ILE A 109 49.49 18.50 41.09
CA ILE A 109 50.31 17.31 40.89
C ILE A 109 50.63 16.69 42.25
N GLY A 110 50.29 15.42 42.42
CA GLY A 110 50.72 14.59 43.54
C GLY A 110 51.75 13.57 43.10
N TRP A 111 52.61 13.14 44.02
CA TRP A 111 53.58 12.09 43.75
C TRP A 111 53.80 11.18 44.95
N THR A 112 54.14 9.94 44.66
CA THR A 112 54.92 9.09 45.56
C THR A 112 55.98 8.34 44.75
N PHE A 113 57.18 8.16 45.31
CA PHE A 113 58.24 7.34 44.72
C PHE A 113 59.19 6.84 45.81
N ALA A 114 59.74 5.64 45.63
CA ALA A 114 60.76 5.08 46.50
C ALA A 114 62.15 5.47 46.01
N HIS A 115 63.00 5.93 46.93
CA HIS A 115 64.39 6.30 46.67
C HIS A 115 65.34 5.64 47.68
N ARG A 116 66.44 5.07 47.20
CA ARG A 116 67.44 4.40 48.05
C ARG A 116 68.86 4.76 47.66
N ALA A 117 69.69 4.98 48.67
CA ALA A 117 71.13 5.13 48.50
C ALA A 117 71.86 3.79 48.52
N ARG A 118 72.96 3.67 47.77
CA ARG A 118 73.82 2.48 47.73
C ARG A 118 75.25 2.77 48.18
N SER A 119 75.86 1.78 48.83
CA SER A 119 77.26 1.84 49.25
C SER A 119 78.22 1.94 48.07
N GLY A 120 79.24 2.79 48.18
CA GLY A 120 80.23 3.05 47.12
C GLY A 120 80.20 4.49 46.60
N GLY A 121 79.08 5.18 46.79
CA GLY A 121 78.91 6.60 46.43
C GLY A 121 78.98 7.55 47.62
N ALA A 122 78.45 8.76 47.44
CA ALA A 122 78.34 9.76 48.50
C ALA A 122 77.52 9.23 49.70
N ALA A 123 77.88 9.64 50.92
CA ALA A 123 77.22 9.22 52.17
C ALA A 123 75.71 9.52 52.19
N THR A 124 75.31 10.55 51.44
CA THR A 124 73.93 10.92 51.15
C THR A 124 73.78 11.03 49.63
N GLN A 125 72.76 10.39 49.08
CA GLN A 125 72.40 10.44 47.66
C GLN A 125 71.06 11.17 47.50
N THR A 126 70.92 11.94 46.43
CA THR A 126 69.83 12.90 46.25
C THR A 126 69.11 12.73 44.92
N ALA A 127 67.83 12.35 44.98
CA ALA A 127 66.91 12.43 43.85
C ALA A 127 66.06 13.70 43.93
N ARG A 128 65.99 14.47 42.84
CA ARG A 128 65.07 15.60 42.70
C ARG A 128 63.96 15.22 41.75
N PHE A 129 62.72 15.36 42.19
CA PHE A 129 61.55 15.26 41.34
C PHE A 129 61.20 16.67 40.81
N GLN A 130 61.20 16.82 39.49
CA GLN A 130 61.12 18.12 38.84
C GLN A 130 60.21 18.08 37.61
N ILE A 131 59.69 19.26 37.26
CA ILE A 131 59.13 19.55 35.95
C ILE A 131 60.14 20.39 35.19
N ALA A 132 60.41 20.02 33.94
CA ALA A 132 61.30 20.73 33.04
C ALA A 132 60.64 20.93 31.67
N SER A 133 61.17 21.88 30.90
CA SER A 133 60.78 22.08 29.51
C SER A 133 61.12 20.85 28.66
N SER A 134 60.59 20.80 27.44
CA SER A 134 60.95 19.78 26.45
C SER A 134 62.44 19.74 26.11
N THR A 135 63.24 20.75 26.50
CA THR A 135 64.70 20.80 26.35
C THR A 135 65.47 20.50 27.64
N GLY A 136 64.79 20.17 28.74
CA GLY A 136 65.41 19.86 30.04
C GLY A 136 65.67 21.06 30.95
N THR A 137 65.21 22.26 30.59
CA THR A 137 65.34 23.45 31.44
C THR A 137 64.38 23.36 32.61
N LEU A 138 64.87 23.50 33.85
CA LEU A 138 64.04 23.45 35.05
C LEU A 138 62.91 24.48 35.00
N ILE A 139 61.67 24.00 35.15
CA ILE A 139 60.47 24.82 35.32
C ILE A 139 60.10 24.89 36.79
N GLN A 140 60.06 23.75 37.47
CA GLN A 140 59.66 23.67 38.87
C GLN A 140 60.31 22.48 39.58
N ASN A 141 60.91 22.71 40.74
CA ASN A 141 61.39 21.64 41.61
C ASN A 141 60.26 21.25 42.59
N LEU A 142 59.78 20.02 42.49
CA LEU A 142 58.64 19.53 43.29
C LEU A 142 59.10 18.91 44.61
N ALA A 143 60.16 18.08 44.55
CA ALA A 143 60.73 17.46 45.74
C ALA A 143 62.24 17.29 45.61
N THR A 144 62.91 17.20 46.75
CA THR A 144 64.31 16.79 46.86
C THR A 144 64.40 15.77 47.97
N GLN A 145 64.62 14.51 47.59
CA GLN A 145 64.75 13.38 48.50
C GLN A 145 66.23 13.07 48.71
N ALA A 146 66.67 13.17 49.95
CA ALA A 146 68.01 12.74 50.36
C ALA A 146 67.91 11.41 51.09
N SER A 147 68.71 10.42 50.69
CA SER A 147 68.79 9.10 51.33
C SER A 147 70.22 8.84 51.77
N THR A 148 70.41 8.34 52.99
CA THR A 148 71.72 7.97 53.51
C THR A 148 72.00 6.49 53.26
N ILE A 149 73.28 6.11 53.20
CA ILE A 149 73.69 4.71 53.01
C ILE A 149 73.36 3.91 54.29
N ASN A 150 72.18 3.30 54.33
CA ASN A 150 71.69 2.51 55.46
C ASN A 150 70.86 1.28 55.03
N ASN A 151 70.86 0.94 53.73
CA ASN A 151 70.08 -0.15 53.13
C ASN A 151 68.55 -0.01 53.24
N VAL A 152 68.03 1.21 53.35
CA VAL A 152 66.58 1.48 53.45
C VAL A 152 66.06 2.22 52.21
N TRP A 153 64.91 1.77 51.71
CA TRP A 153 64.10 2.53 50.75
C TRP A 153 63.31 3.63 51.48
N ASN A 154 63.45 4.87 51.01
CA ASN A 154 62.73 6.02 51.55
C ASN A 154 61.63 6.40 50.57
N VAL A 155 60.40 6.46 51.06
CA VAL A 155 59.25 6.86 50.24
C VAL A 155 59.09 8.36 50.32
N ASN A 156 59.24 9.03 49.19
CA ASN A 156 58.92 10.45 49.07
C ASN A 156 57.47 10.59 48.63
N THR A 157 56.67 11.37 49.37
CA THR A 157 55.28 11.66 49.03
C THR A 157 55.02 13.14 49.18
N GLY A 158 54.29 13.73 48.23
CA GLY A 158 53.94 15.14 48.30
C GLY A 158 52.92 15.56 47.26
N THR A 159 52.53 16.83 47.34
CA THR A 159 51.65 17.48 46.38
C THR A 159 52.07 18.92 46.18
N ALA A 160 51.90 19.44 44.98
CA ALA A 160 52.11 20.85 44.66
C ALA A 160 51.12 21.32 43.59
N THR A 161 51.04 22.63 43.41
CA THR A 161 50.39 23.24 42.25
C THR A 161 51.45 23.47 41.17
N TYR A 162 51.18 23.00 39.96
CA TYR A 162 52.06 23.22 38.81
C TYR A 162 52.01 24.70 38.38
N SER A 163 53.16 25.37 38.35
CA SER A 163 53.27 26.80 38.09
C SER A 163 53.78 27.16 36.70
N GLY A 164 54.12 26.18 35.87
CA GLY A 164 54.60 26.41 34.50
C GLY A 164 53.48 26.54 33.47
N ALA A 165 53.85 26.85 32.24
CA ALA A 165 52.90 26.95 31.13
C ALA A 165 52.25 25.59 30.81
N SER A 166 50.98 25.62 30.38
CA SER A 166 50.29 24.44 29.86
C SER A 166 50.98 23.94 28.59
N GLY A 167 51.03 22.61 28.41
CA GLY A 167 51.70 21.97 27.29
C GLY A 167 52.41 20.70 27.71
N VAL A 168 53.13 20.08 26.77
CA VAL A 168 53.96 18.91 27.06
C VAL A 168 55.19 19.35 27.84
N GLN A 169 55.36 18.77 29.03
CA GLN A 169 56.49 19.03 29.90
C GLN A 169 57.18 17.72 30.25
N ARG A 170 58.48 17.80 30.53
CA ARG A 170 59.25 16.68 31.07
C ARG A 170 58.95 16.55 32.55
N VAL A 171 58.35 15.45 32.94
CA VAL A 171 58.26 15.03 34.34
C VAL A 171 59.47 14.15 34.61
N GLN A 172 60.43 14.66 35.39
CA GLN A 172 61.76 14.08 35.49
C GLN A 172 62.21 13.83 36.93
N PHE A 173 62.98 12.77 37.10
CA PHE A 173 63.77 12.47 38.29
C PHE A 173 65.23 12.69 37.94
N ILE A 174 65.92 13.57 38.65
CA ILE A 174 67.31 13.94 38.36
C ILE A 174 68.19 13.87 39.60
N THR A 175 69.43 13.40 39.43
CA THR A 175 70.49 13.46 40.45
C THR A 175 71.71 14.20 39.90
N ALA A 176 72.50 14.80 40.80
CA ALA A 176 73.80 15.39 40.49
C ALA A 176 74.95 14.61 41.13
N ASP A 177 74.66 13.49 41.80
CA ASP A 177 75.67 12.67 42.46
C ASP A 177 76.50 11.94 41.41
N ALA A 178 77.82 11.96 41.56
CA ALA A 178 78.75 11.38 40.59
C ALA A 178 78.98 9.88 40.81
N GLY A 179 79.25 9.15 39.73
CA GLY A 179 79.55 7.71 39.72
C GLY A 179 78.32 6.82 39.56
N SER A 180 78.52 5.50 39.40
CA SER A 180 77.47 4.46 39.29
C SER A 180 77.34 3.71 40.63
N TYR A 181 76.77 4.39 41.62
CA TYR A 181 76.73 3.92 43.00
C TYR A 181 75.39 4.14 43.71
N GLY A 182 74.25 4.08 43.03
CA GLY A 182 72.92 4.20 43.64
C GLY A 182 72.05 5.29 43.04
N ASN A 183 71.33 6.05 43.88
CA ASN A 183 70.10 6.76 43.53
C ASN A 183 69.09 5.82 42.88
N PHE A 184 68.77 4.74 43.58
CA PHE A 184 67.77 3.80 43.12
C PHE A 184 66.38 4.42 43.19
N LEU A 185 65.57 4.19 42.16
CA LEU A 185 64.24 4.73 42.00
C LEU A 185 63.26 3.61 41.65
N ASP A 186 62.12 3.59 42.34
CA ASP A 186 61.10 2.55 42.16
C ASP A 186 59.70 3.06 42.62
N ASP A 187 58.63 2.34 42.25
CA ASP A 187 57.22 2.61 42.58
C ASP A 187 56.77 4.05 42.35
N ILE A 188 57.05 4.57 41.15
CA ILE A 188 56.73 5.96 40.79
C ILE A 188 55.23 6.09 40.53
N ARG A 189 54.51 6.82 41.39
CA ARG A 189 53.10 7.13 41.16
C ARG A 189 52.92 8.62 41.11
N ILE A 190 52.47 9.12 39.96
CA ILE A 190 52.15 10.53 39.77
C ILE A 190 50.64 10.66 39.63
N THR A 191 50.06 11.52 40.46
CA THR A 191 48.62 11.81 40.47
C THR A 191 48.39 13.15 39.80
N LEU A 192 47.64 13.13 38.71
CA LEU A 192 47.18 14.31 37.98
C LEU A 192 45.67 14.19 37.81
N ASN A 193 44.99 15.32 37.59
CA ASN A 193 43.59 15.25 37.17
C ASN A 193 43.50 14.57 35.78
N PRO A 194 42.60 13.58 35.60
CA PRO A 194 42.37 13.01 34.28
C PRO A 194 41.78 14.06 33.35
N PHE A 195 42.11 13.94 32.06
CA PHE A 195 41.43 14.66 31.00
C PHE A 195 40.13 13.98 30.64
N VAL A 196 39.09 14.78 30.47
CA VAL A 196 37.77 14.33 30.08
C VAL A 196 37.17 15.23 29.00
N GLU A 197 36.52 14.60 28.03
CA GLU A 197 35.70 15.25 27.01
C GLU A 197 34.60 14.31 26.51
N LEU A 198 33.61 14.80 25.78
CA LEU A 198 32.62 13.93 25.14
C LEU A 198 33.26 13.20 23.95
N SER A 199 32.65 12.11 23.43
CA SER A 199 33.22 11.30 22.33
C SER A 199 32.76 11.65 20.90
N THR A 200 31.58 12.26 20.71
CA THR A 200 31.21 12.96 19.45
C THR A 200 30.41 14.28 19.62
N ALA A 201 30.52 15.21 18.67
CA ALA A 201 29.76 16.48 18.66
C ALA A 201 28.31 16.30 18.25
N SER A 202 28.05 15.27 17.43
CA SER A 202 26.70 14.87 17.07
C SER A 202 26.63 13.37 16.89
N ALA A 203 25.48 12.80 17.22
CA ALA A 203 25.15 11.41 16.97
C ALA A 203 23.65 11.27 16.81
N SER A 204 23.22 10.13 16.27
CA SER A 204 21.81 9.78 16.19
C SER A 204 21.61 8.28 16.39
N GLY A 205 20.43 7.92 16.87
CA GLY A 205 20.03 6.53 17.04
C GLY A 205 18.51 6.40 17.03
N VAL A 206 18.06 5.23 16.59
CA VAL A 206 16.66 4.85 16.64
C VAL A 206 16.23 4.58 18.08
N GLU A 207 15.05 5.02 18.46
CA GLU A 207 14.58 4.93 19.84
C GLU A 207 14.40 3.49 20.35
N SER A 208 14.03 2.55 19.48
CA SER A 208 13.98 1.10 19.77
C SER A 208 15.30 0.48 20.21
N ILE A 209 16.41 1.23 20.15
CA ILE A 209 17.69 0.83 20.72
C ILE A 209 18.12 1.86 21.76
N ALA A 210 17.88 1.54 23.03
CA ALA A 210 18.08 2.42 24.19
C ALA A 210 19.46 3.11 24.28
N THR A 211 20.50 2.55 23.66
CA THR A 211 21.87 3.10 23.68
C THR A 211 22.52 3.27 22.30
N ALA A 212 21.74 3.30 21.21
CA ALA A 212 22.30 3.39 19.86
C ALA A 212 23.16 4.65 19.69
N ASN A 213 24.46 4.48 19.44
CA ASN A 213 25.39 5.58 19.14
C ASN A 213 25.39 6.73 20.16
N LEU A 214 24.95 6.50 21.41
CA LEU A 214 24.95 7.54 22.42
C LEU A 214 26.36 8.09 22.64
N PRO A 215 26.54 9.42 22.77
CA PRO A 215 27.81 10.01 23.17
C PRO A 215 28.30 9.41 24.49
N THR A 216 29.61 9.27 24.61
CA THR A 216 30.30 8.74 25.80
C THR A 216 31.25 9.79 26.35
N LEU A 217 31.66 9.61 27.61
CA LEU A 217 32.74 10.35 28.22
C LEU A 217 34.07 9.68 27.84
N THR A 218 34.96 10.40 27.16
CA THR A 218 36.32 9.93 26.87
C THR A 218 37.23 10.36 28.00
N VAL A 219 38.02 9.43 28.55
CA VAL A 219 38.88 9.66 29.72
C VAL A 219 40.33 9.32 29.38
N ASN A 220 41.26 10.17 29.80
CA ASN A 220 42.69 9.93 29.67
C ASN A 220 43.44 10.36 30.96
N GLY A 221 44.16 9.44 31.59
CA GLY A 221 44.86 9.66 32.87
C GLY A 221 44.74 8.47 33.82
N THR A 222 45.41 8.55 34.97
CA THR A 222 45.35 7.52 36.01
C THR A 222 44.62 8.03 37.25
N LEU A 223 43.64 7.26 37.72
CA LEU A 223 42.88 7.52 38.94
C LEU A 223 43.19 6.43 39.97
N PHE A 224 43.72 6.81 41.12
CA PHE A 224 43.93 5.89 42.25
C PHE A 224 42.67 5.68 43.10
N THR A 225 41.69 6.57 42.96
CA THR A 225 40.36 6.49 43.58
C THR A 225 39.33 6.95 42.57
N ALA A 226 38.13 6.40 42.61
CA ALA A 226 37.06 6.81 41.70
C ALA A 226 36.78 8.33 41.76
N ARG A 227 36.33 8.89 40.64
CA ARG A 227 35.96 10.31 40.48
C ARG A 227 34.62 10.43 39.77
N THR A 228 33.90 11.49 40.08
CA THR A 228 32.62 11.81 39.45
C THR A 228 32.77 13.01 38.52
N VAL A 229 32.23 12.89 37.31
CA VAL A 229 32.25 13.94 36.29
C VAL A 229 30.85 14.51 36.12
N ASN A 230 30.73 15.84 36.12
CA ASN A 230 29.46 16.53 36.01
C ASN A 230 29.00 16.64 34.56
N VAL A 231 27.82 16.12 34.26
CA VAL A 231 27.19 16.18 32.94
C VAL A 231 25.81 16.81 33.10
N SER A 232 25.42 17.64 32.14
CA SER A 232 24.11 18.28 32.14
C SER A 232 23.41 18.15 30.79
N ILE A 233 22.09 18.10 30.83
CA ILE A 233 21.24 18.32 29.67
C ILE A 233 20.86 19.79 29.64
N THR A 234 21.31 20.50 28.61
CA THR A 234 21.16 21.95 28.49
C THR A 234 19.98 22.37 27.62
N GLY A 235 19.37 21.44 26.89
CA GLY A 235 18.28 21.71 25.98
C GLY A 235 18.02 20.53 25.04
N GLY A 236 17.44 20.83 23.88
CA GLY A 236 16.92 19.85 22.95
C GLY A 236 15.39 19.90 22.88
N THR A 237 14.83 19.16 21.94
CA THR A 237 13.38 19.04 21.77
C THR A 237 12.80 17.85 22.54
N ALA A 238 13.64 16.86 22.86
CA ALA A 238 13.22 15.69 23.62
C ALA A 238 12.94 16.02 25.09
N THR A 239 11.83 15.50 25.58
CA THR A 239 11.30 15.51 26.93
C THR A 239 11.88 14.38 27.79
N ARG A 240 12.67 14.74 28.80
CA ARG A 240 13.18 13.79 29.80
C ARG A 240 12.03 13.13 30.57
N GLY A 241 12.06 11.81 30.67
CA GLY A 241 11.04 10.98 31.32
C GLY A 241 10.01 10.42 30.35
N THR A 242 9.87 11.01 29.16
CA THR A 242 9.10 10.44 28.05
C THR A 242 10.03 9.76 27.06
N ASP A 243 11.02 10.50 26.51
CA ASP A 243 11.82 9.99 25.38
C ASP A 243 13.21 9.49 25.81
N TYR A 244 13.66 9.92 26.99
CA TYR A 244 14.91 9.43 27.57
C TYR A 244 14.96 9.58 29.10
N THR A 245 15.85 8.81 29.73
CA THR A 245 16.22 8.93 31.14
C THR A 245 17.67 9.35 31.32
N THR A 246 17.96 9.97 32.47
CA THR A 246 19.32 10.28 32.92
C THR A 246 19.59 9.58 34.25
N PRO A 247 20.86 9.36 34.61
CA PRO A 247 21.21 8.88 35.95
C PRO A 247 20.61 9.79 37.04
N GLY A 248 19.78 9.20 37.92
CA GLY A 248 19.10 9.94 38.99
C GLY A 248 17.94 10.85 38.54
N GLY A 249 17.56 10.84 37.25
CA GLY A 249 16.37 11.52 36.71
C GLY A 249 16.47 13.05 36.57
N GLY A 250 17.58 13.66 36.99
CA GLY A 250 17.82 15.10 36.90
C GLY A 250 18.39 15.55 35.57
N ALA A 251 18.23 16.83 35.24
CA ALA A 251 18.93 17.45 34.10
C ALA A 251 20.45 17.52 34.33
N ASN A 252 20.88 17.61 35.60
CA ASN A 252 22.27 17.53 36.00
C ASN A 252 22.48 16.17 36.69
N PHE A 253 23.51 15.46 36.27
CA PHE A 253 23.86 14.15 36.82
C PHE A 253 25.38 13.97 36.81
N THR A 254 25.84 12.87 37.41
CA THR A 254 27.27 12.54 37.46
C THR A 254 27.55 11.19 36.82
N VAL A 255 28.69 11.10 36.15
CA VAL A 255 29.25 9.86 35.61
C VAL A 255 30.43 9.46 36.48
N THR A 256 30.41 8.24 37.03
CA THR A 256 31.51 7.75 37.86
C THR A 256 32.57 7.10 36.98
N ILE A 257 33.80 7.60 37.07
CA ILE A 257 35.01 6.97 36.53
C ILE A 257 35.61 6.15 37.67
N PRO A 258 35.71 4.82 37.55
CA PRO A 258 36.39 3.98 38.52
C PRO A 258 37.87 4.35 38.70
N ALA A 259 38.52 3.78 39.72
CA ALA A 259 39.97 3.81 39.80
C ALA A 259 40.55 2.94 38.66
N GLY A 260 41.63 3.40 38.03
CA GLY A 260 42.26 2.73 36.90
C GLY A 260 43.11 3.68 36.05
N SER A 261 43.79 3.12 35.06
CA SER A 261 44.52 3.86 34.03
C SER A 261 43.72 3.86 32.74
N TYR A 262 43.50 5.05 32.19
CA TYR A 262 42.65 5.28 31.02
C TYR A 262 43.49 5.92 29.92
N GLN A 263 43.41 5.39 28.71
CA GLN A 263 44.07 5.93 27.52
C GLN A 263 43.03 6.11 26.42
N ASN A 264 42.37 7.27 26.41
CA ASN A 264 41.24 7.58 25.53
C ASN A 264 40.09 6.57 25.63
N THR A 265 39.80 6.13 26.85
CA THR A 265 38.79 5.12 27.11
C THR A 265 37.40 5.75 27.20
N ALA A 266 36.43 5.16 26.50
CA ALA A 266 35.04 5.60 26.54
C ALA A 266 34.31 5.02 27.76
N ILE A 267 33.61 5.89 28.50
CA ILE A 267 32.74 5.57 29.63
C ILE A 267 31.31 6.00 29.27
N PRO A 268 30.30 5.10 29.35
CA PRO A 268 28.91 5.46 29.07
C PRO A 268 28.40 6.57 29.98
N LEU A 269 27.61 7.50 29.42
CA LEU A 269 26.99 8.58 30.21
C LEU A 269 25.82 8.09 31.09
N GLY A 270 25.30 6.89 30.82
CA GLY A 270 24.14 6.34 31.53
C GLY A 270 22.80 6.95 31.12
N ILE A 271 22.75 7.73 30.05
CA ILE A 271 21.50 8.11 29.37
C ILE A 271 20.92 6.84 28.73
N GLN A 272 19.59 6.68 28.78
CA GLN A 272 18.88 5.62 28.07
C GLN A 272 17.72 6.24 27.29
N ILE A 273 17.59 5.88 26.02
CA ILE A 273 16.44 6.26 25.18
C ILE A 273 15.27 5.34 25.52
N ILE A 274 14.07 5.90 25.53
CA ILE A 274 12.81 5.18 25.76
C ILE A 274 12.18 4.94 24.39
N ASP A 275 11.81 3.70 24.12
CA ASP A 275 11.00 3.30 22.96
C ASP A 275 9.54 3.34 23.38
N ASP A 276 8.70 4.08 22.66
CA ASP A 276 7.27 4.13 22.92
C ASP A 276 6.42 3.79 21.68
N THR A 277 5.21 4.34 21.59
CA THR A 277 4.29 4.07 20.46
C THR A 277 3.67 5.34 19.90
N ALA A 278 4.08 6.50 20.43
CA ALA A 278 3.68 7.79 19.93
C ALA A 278 4.35 8.01 18.57
N THR A 279 3.64 8.67 17.66
CA THR A 279 4.25 9.11 16.41
C THR A 279 4.70 10.54 16.57
N GLU A 280 5.99 10.76 16.43
CA GLU A 280 6.67 12.01 16.70
C GLU A 280 7.66 12.37 15.59
N GLY A 281 8.19 13.59 15.66
CA GLY A 281 9.31 13.99 14.80
C GLY A 281 10.62 13.45 15.35
N SER A 282 11.71 13.54 14.59
CA SER A 282 13.04 13.34 15.20
C SER A 282 13.31 14.43 16.23
N GLU A 283 13.77 14.03 17.40
CA GLU A 283 13.98 14.92 18.53
C GLU A 283 15.44 14.96 18.97
N THR A 284 15.82 15.92 19.80
CA THR A 284 17.22 16.13 20.20
C THR A 284 17.41 16.22 21.70
N ILE A 285 18.57 15.74 22.15
CA ILE A 285 19.13 15.94 23.49
C ILE A 285 20.41 16.77 23.33
N GLN A 286 20.49 17.93 23.97
CA GLN A 286 21.73 18.72 24.04
C GLN A 286 22.46 18.43 25.35
N ILE A 287 23.60 17.77 25.25
CA ILE A 287 24.43 17.29 26.36
C ILE A 287 25.62 18.24 26.50
N ALA A 288 25.89 18.69 27.73
CA ALA A 288 27.06 19.48 28.06
C ALA A 288 27.89 18.81 29.17
N LEU A 289 29.20 18.96 29.04
CA LEU A 289 30.18 18.59 30.04
C LEU A 289 30.60 19.86 30.79
N ALA A 290 30.40 19.87 32.11
CA ALA A 290 30.76 21.00 32.96
C ALA A 290 32.13 20.78 33.62
N GLY A 291 32.80 21.89 33.96
CA GLY A 291 33.97 21.85 34.85
C GLY A 291 33.61 21.32 36.25
N GLY A 292 34.61 20.85 36.98
CA GLY A 292 34.43 20.29 38.31
C GLY A 292 35.75 20.04 39.02
N THR A 293 35.69 19.34 40.15
CA THR A 293 36.86 18.99 40.96
C THR A 293 37.31 17.56 40.66
N GLY A 294 38.62 17.33 40.65
CA GLY A 294 39.20 15.99 40.46
C GLY A 294 39.24 15.49 39.01
N TYR A 295 38.95 16.35 38.03
CA TYR A 295 39.13 16.13 36.59
C TYR A 295 39.40 17.47 35.89
N THR A 296 39.95 17.42 34.68
CA THR A 296 40.20 18.60 33.85
C THR A 296 39.51 18.42 32.50
N VAL A 297 38.68 19.39 32.12
CA VAL A 297 38.03 19.41 30.81
C VAL A 297 39.04 19.89 29.77
N SER A 298 39.69 18.95 29.09
CA SER A 298 40.70 19.21 28.06
C SER A 298 40.65 18.11 26.99
N SER A 299 41.24 18.36 25.82
CA SER A 299 41.33 17.32 24.80
C SER A 299 42.14 16.12 25.31
N THR A 300 41.55 14.95 25.17
CA THR A 300 42.13 13.66 25.55
C THR A 300 43.16 13.17 24.52
N THR A 301 43.12 13.72 23.30
CA THR A 301 44.00 13.32 22.19
C THR A 301 45.14 14.31 21.94
N SER A 302 44.90 15.62 22.12
CA SER A 302 45.84 16.70 21.80
C SER A 302 46.18 17.52 23.04
N CYS A 303 47.46 17.58 23.40
CA CYS A 303 47.89 18.36 24.57
C CYS A 303 47.66 19.86 24.34
N GLY A 304 46.87 20.49 25.21
CA GLY A 304 46.45 21.89 25.07
C GLY A 304 45.34 22.10 24.03
N GLY A 305 44.82 21.04 23.42
CA GLY A 305 43.67 21.09 22.54
C GLY A 305 42.37 21.42 23.29
N ALA A 306 41.44 22.06 22.59
CA ALA A 306 40.11 22.32 23.12
C ALA A 306 39.34 21.00 23.33
N ALA A 307 38.80 20.81 24.53
CA ALA A 307 37.91 19.69 24.82
C ALA A 307 36.60 19.83 24.04
N ARG A 308 36.00 18.71 23.64
CA ARG A 308 34.60 18.74 23.28
C ARG A 308 33.70 18.72 24.52
N THR A 309 33.08 19.87 24.78
CA THR A 309 32.22 20.09 25.93
C THR A 309 30.73 20.01 25.63
N ALA A 310 30.34 19.88 24.35
CA ALA A 310 28.94 19.78 23.95
C ALA A 310 28.73 18.65 22.93
N SER A 311 27.55 18.04 22.99
CA SER A 311 27.08 17.05 22.02
C SER A 311 25.58 17.19 21.81
N THR A 312 25.13 17.07 20.56
CA THR A 312 23.70 16.95 20.23
C THR A 312 23.42 15.52 19.79
N TYR A 313 22.57 14.82 20.53
CA TYR A 313 22.11 13.49 20.15
C TYR A 313 20.68 13.57 19.59
N THR A 314 20.46 13.01 18.39
CA THR A 314 19.13 12.96 17.75
C THR A 314 18.49 11.59 17.95
N ILE A 315 17.32 11.56 18.57
CA ILE A 315 16.45 10.39 18.64
C ILE A 315 15.64 10.36 17.35
N THR A 316 15.64 9.24 16.64
CA THR A 316 14.78 9.04 15.47
C THR A 316 13.66 8.07 15.82
N ASP A 317 12.43 8.57 15.69
CA ASP A 317 11.20 7.80 15.89
C ASP A 317 11.09 6.63 14.89
N ASN A 318 10.73 5.44 15.37
CA ASN A 318 10.46 4.26 14.54
C ASN A 318 8.98 3.95 14.32
N ASP A 319 8.08 4.72 14.91
CA ASP A 319 6.65 4.50 14.85
C ASP A 319 6.00 5.28 13.71
N SER A 320 5.36 4.55 12.80
CA SER A 320 4.78 5.14 11.60
C SER A 320 3.28 4.86 11.51
N PRO A 321 2.45 5.90 11.32
CA PRO A 321 1.01 5.75 11.15
C PRO A 321 0.67 4.93 9.91
N VAL A 322 -0.34 4.09 10.06
CA VAL A 322 -0.92 3.28 8.99
C VAL A 322 -2.38 3.63 8.88
N VAL A 323 -2.82 3.93 7.66
CA VAL A 323 -4.21 4.21 7.35
C VAL A 323 -4.70 3.20 6.34
N LEU A 324 -5.78 2.48 6.65
CA LEU A 324 -6.51 1.64 5.70
C LEU A 324 -7.84 2.31 5.37
N ALA A 325 -7.92 2.85 4.16
CA ALA A 325 -9.06 3.56 3.62
C ALA A 325 -9.88 2.70 2.65
N LYS A 326 -11.04 3.22 2.26
CA LYS A 326 -11.97 2.59 1.35
C LYS A 326 -12.44 3.54 0.26
N ASN A 327 -12.48 3.05 -0.97
CA ASN A 327 -13.09 3.71 -2.11
C ASN A 327 -14.11 2.78 -2.80
N TRP A 328 -15.17 3.36 -3.35
CA TRP A 328 -16.24 2.66 -4.04
C TRP A 328 -16.42 3.22 -5.45
N SER A 329 -16.68 2.36 -6.44
CA SER A 329 -17.01 2.78 -7.81
C SER A 329 -18.26 2.06 -8.31
N ASN A 330 -19.25 2.86 -8.77
CA ASN A 330 -20.57 2.39 -9.24
C ASN A 330 -21.29 1.45 -8.25
N ALA A 331 -21.01 1.60 -6.95
CA ALA A 331 -21.47 0.69 -5.92
C ALA A 331 -22.96 0.87 -5.58
N ILE A 332 -23.54 -0.14 -4.94
CA ILE A 332 -24.95 -0.14 -4.53
C ILE A 332 -25.07 0.63 -3.21
N THR A 333 -25.92 1.65 -3.18
CA THR A 333 -26.21 2.43 -1.96
C THR A 333 -26.60 1.50 -0.82
N GLY A 334 -25.96 1.66 0.34
CA GLY A 334 -26.19 0.81 1.52
C GLY A 334 -25.29 -0.41 1.64
N ASP A 335 -24.57 -0.82 0.59
CA ASP A 335 -23.50 -1.82 0.74
C ASP A 335 -22.42 -1.27 1.67
N ALA A 336 -21.91 -2.13 2.55
CA ALA A 336 -21.03 -1.70 3.64
C ALA A 336 -19.93 -2.71 3.93
N VAL A 337 -18.78 -2.20 4.36
CA VAL A 337 -17.64 -3.00 4.80
C VAL A 337 -17.08 -2.51 6.14
N GLY A 338 -16.55 -3.44 6.92
CA GLY A 338 -15.60 -3.18 8.00
C GLY A 338 -14.16 -3.31 7.51
N LEU A 339 -13.27 -2.49 8.06
CA LEU A 339 -11.84 -2.47 7.78
C LEU A 339 -11.07 -2.80 9.06
N SER A 340 -10.04 -3.63 8.96
CA SER A 340 -9.16 -3.92 10.10
C SER A 340 -7.70 -4.03 9.68
N ILE A 341 -6.82 -3.62 10.60
CA ILE A 341 -5.37 -3.74 10.51
C ILE A 341 -4.94 -4.61 11.68
N ALA A 342 -4.27 -5.72 11.41
CA ALA A 342 -3.65 -6.58 12.43
C ALA A 342 -2.14 -6.65 12.22
N GLY A 343 -1.38 -6.94 13.29
CA GLY A 343 0.09 -6.95 13.27
C GLY A 343 0.75 -5.59 13.55
N GLY A 344 -0.05 -4.52 13.64
CA GLY A 344 0.37 -3.20 14.11
C GLY A 344 -0.01 -2.95 15.57
N LEU A 345 0.50 -1.85 16.10
CA LEU A 345 0.22 -1.30 17.42
C LEU A 345 -1.02 -0.41 17.39
N LEU A 346 -1.73 -0.33 18.51
CA LEU A 346 -2.93 0.52 18.71
C LEU A 346 -3.98 0.44 17.56
N PRO A 347 -4.37 -0.75 17.08
CA PRO A 347 -5.26 -0.86 15.93
C PRO A 347 -6.67 -0.34 16.29
N THR A 348 -7.18 0.55 15.45
CA THR A 348 -8.56 1.04 15.48
C THR A 348 -9.27 0.60 14.21
N ALA A 349 -10.39 -0.11 14.36
CA ALA A 349 -11.17 -0.58 13.23
C ALA A 349 -11.87 0.57 12.48
N GLY A 350 -12.06 0.39 11.18
CA GLY A 350 -12.74 1.33 10.29
C GLY A 350 -13.99 0.72 9.68
N SER A 351 -14.77 1.54 8.98
CA SER A 351 -15.96 1.11 8.25
C SER A 351 -16.26 2.04 7.09
N SER A 352 -16.97 1.56 6.09
CA SER A 352 -17.45 2.41 4.99
C SER A 352 -18.75 1.87 4.43
N THR A 353 -19.75 2.73 4.32
CA THR A 353 -21.04 2.44 3.68
C THR A 353 -21.22 3.32 2.44
N VAL A 354 -21.65 2.73 1.33
CA VAL A 354 -21.91 3.46 0.09
C VAL A 354 -23.03 4.48 0.29
N GLY A 355 -22.75 5.76 0.03
CA GLY A 355 -23.68 6.86 0.28
C GLY A 355 -23.85 7.25 1.76
N GLY A 356 -23.08 6.62 2.65
CA GLY A 356 -23.06 6.89 4.09
C GLY A 356 -21.72 7.43 4.57
N THR A 357 -21.43 7.21 5.85
CA THR A 357 -20.17 7.60 6.48
C THR A 357 -19.03 6.63 6.14
N ALA A 358 -17.81 7.16 6.13
CA ALA A 358 -16.59 6.38 6.01
C ALA A 358 -15.62 6.79 7.13
N THR A 359 -15.04 5.79 7.78
CA THR A 359 -14.03 5.93 8.82
C THR A 359 -12.90 4.98 8.47
N ASN A 360 -11.68 5.52 8.33
CA ASN A 360 -10.52 4.69 8.04
C ASN A 360 -10.17 3.82 9.24
N ALA A 361 -9.66 2.61 8.99
CA ALA A 361 -8.96 1.89 10.04
C ALA A 361 -7.55 2.49 10.19
N THR A 362 -7.06 2.54 11.42
CA THR A 362 -5.73 3.09 11.72
C THR A 362 -4.94 2.15 12.61
N ALA A 363 -3.62 2.23 12.51
CA ALA A 363 -2.67 1.58 13.42
C ALA A 363 -1.37 2.38 13.42
N VAL A 364 -0.47 2.02 14.32
CA VAL A 364 0.94 2.43 14.32
C VAL A 364 1.77 1.20 14.04
N ALA A 365 2.87 1.31 13.31
CA ALA A 365 3.72 0.16 13.04
C ALA A 365 5.17 0.55 12.76
N THR A 366 6.08 -0.32 13.15
CA THR A 366 7.52 -0.14 12.95
C THR A 366 7.99 -0.73 11.62
N PRO A 367 9.08 -0.20 11.02
CA PRO A 367 9.64 -0.73 9.79
C PRO A 367 9.91 -2.24 9.84
N GLY A 368 9.54 -2.96 8.78
CA GLY A 368 9.73 -4.41 8.69
C GLY A 368 8.63 -5.25 9.36
N SER A 369 7.74 -4.65 10.16
CA SER A 369 6.55 -5.35 10.66
C SER A 369 5.64 -5.78 9.51
N THR A 370 4.99 -6.94 9.64
CA THR A 370 4.02 -7.43 8.66
C THR A 370 2.61 -7.14 9.13
N LEU A 371 1.88 -6.34 8.36
CA LEU A 371 0.51 -5.97 8.64
C LEU A 371 -0.45 -6.81 7.81
N THR A 372 -1.55 -7.23 8.41
CA THR A 372 -2.68 -7.87 7.71
C THR A 372 -3.81 -6.87 7.58
N LEU A 373 -4.19 -6.56 6.34
CA LEU A 373 -5.18 -5.58 5.95
C LEU A 373 -6.41 -6.30 5.43
N THR A 374 -7.51 -6.21 6.17
CA THR A 374 -8.73 -6.96 5.87
C THR A 374 -9.90 -6.03 5.62
N GLU A 375 -10.65 -6.33 4.57
CA GLU A 375 -11.97 -5.79 4.28
C GLU A 375 -13.01 -6.89 4.50
N THR A 376 -14.12 -6.59 5.17
CA THR A 376 -15.19 -7.57 5.40
C THR A 376 -16.53 -6.94 5.12
N TYR A 377 -17.31 -7.53 4.20
CA TYR A 377 -18.65 -7.05 3.90
C TYR A 377 -19.57 -7.26 5.09
N SER A 378 -20.12 -6.17 5.62
CA SER A 378 -21.16 -6.16 6.66
C SER A 378 -22.56 -6.01 6.08
N ALA A 379 -22.67 -5.47 4.87
CA ALA A 379 -23.90 -5.45 4.06
C ALA A 379 -23.55 -5.54 2.56
N GLY A 380 -24.43 -6.18 1.78
CA GLY A 380 -24.18 -6.44 0.35
C GLY A 380 -23.40 -7.73 0.09
N ALA A 381 -22.99 -7.95 -1.16
CA ALA A 381 -22.30 -9.17 -1.57
C ALA A 381 -20.99 -8.86 -2.29
N ALA A 382 -19.87 -9.36 -1.74
CA ALA A 382 -18.53 -9.20 -2.32
C ALA A 382 -18.43 -9.70 -3.77
N ALA A 383 -19.22 -10.72 -4.13
CA ALA A 383 -19.25 -11.28 -5.48
C ALA A 383 -19.57 -10.23 -6.57
N ASN A 384 -20.33 -9.18 -6.23
CA ASN A 384 -20.73 -8.10 -7.13
C ASN A 384 -19.58 -7.13 -7.47
N TYR A 385 -18.43 -7.24 -6.83
CA TYR A 385 -17.35 -6.28 -6.93
C TYR A 385 -16.02 -6.91 -7.36
N ASN A 386 -15.21 -6.12 -8.06
CA ASN A 386 -13.78 -6.33 -8.19
C ASN A 386 -13.11 -5.51 -7.08
N SER A 387 -12.52 -6.18 -6.09
CA SER A 387 -11.82 -5.57 -4.97
C SER A 387 -10.31 -5.56 -5.21
N ASN A 388 -9.69 -4.39 -5.14
CA ASN A 388 -8.24 -4.23 -5.20
C ASN A 388 -7.71 -3.42 -4.01
N LEU A 389 -6.58 -3.84 -3.47
CA LEU A 389 -5.85 -3.10 -2.43
C LEU A 389 -4.58 -2.53 -3.03
N GLU A 390 -4.35 -1.25 -2.83
CA GLU A 390 -3.09 -0.59 -3.12
C GLU A 390 -2.58 0.10 -1.86
N CYS A 391 -1.30 -0.09 -1.55
CA CYS A 391 -0.60 0.58 -0.46
C CYS A 391 0.44 1.53 -1.02
N ARG A 392 0.47 2.76 -0.51
CA ARG A 392 1.43 3.79 -0.90
C ARG A 392 2.12 4.38 0.31
N ARG A 393 3.43 4.53 0.18
CA ARG A 393 4.26 5.25 1.15
C ARG A 393 3.97 6.75 1.02
N ASN A 394 3.75 7.43 2.13
CA ASN A 394 3.27 8.82 2.09
C ASN A 394 4.35 9.84 1.72
N SER A 395 5.64 9.52 1.92
CA SER A 395 6.76 10.45 1.66
C SER A 395 7.04 10.66 0.17
N ASP A 396 6.83 9.64 -0.66
CA ASP A 396 7.21 9.62 -2.08
C ASP A 396 6.12 9.06 -3.00
N ASN A 397 4.95 8.70 -2.43
CA ASN A 397 3.83 8.09 -3.13
C ASN A 397 4.18 6.75 -3.82
N ALA A 398 5.28 6.10 -3.41
CA ALA A 398 5.72 4.83 -3.98
C ALA A 398 4.75 3.70 -3.61
N VAL A 399 4.44 2.85 -4.59
CA VAL A 399 3.61 1.66 -4.38
C VAL A 399 4.41 0.63 -3.57
N ILE A 400 3.83 0.17 -2.47
CA ILE A 400 4.38 -0.90 -1.65
C ILE A 400 3.66 -2.19 -2.00
N ALA A 401 4.45 -3.23 -2.29
CA ALA A 401 3.92 -4.51 -2.69
C ALA A 401 3.07 -5.13 -1.56
N THR A 402 1.88 -5.59 -1.93
CA THR A 402 1.03 -6.40 -1.06
C THR A 402 1.10 -7.87 -1.48
N SER A 403 0.87 -8.78 -0.54
CA SER A 403 0.86 -10.22 -0.81
C SER A 403 -0.44 -10.86 -0.31
N GLY A 404 -0.79 -12.02 -0.87
CA GLY A 404 -2.06 -12.69 -0.61
C GLY A 404 -3.13 -12.43 -1.68
N SER A 405 -4.36 -12.84 -1.40
CA SER A 405 -5.48 -12.79 -2.36
C SER A 405 -6.82 -12.59 -1.64
N GLY A 406 -7.85 -12.22 -2.39
CA GLY A 406 -9.17 -11.96 -1.81
C GLY A 406 -9.20 -10.67 -0.99
N LEU A 407 -10.03 -10.66 0.06
CA LEU A 407 -10.33 -9.50 0.91
C LEU A 407 -9.43 -9.39 2.15
N SER A 408 -8.36 -10.18 2.20
CA SER A 408 -7.31 -10.07 3.22
C SER A 408 -5.96 -10.20 2.54
N ARG A 409 -5.12 -9.19 2.73
CA ARG A 409 -3.78 -9.11 2.15
C ARG A 409 -2.80 -8.63 3.19
N THR A 410 -1.53 -8.95 3.01
CA THR A 410 -0.48 -8.46 3.89
C THR A 410 0.40 -7.43 3.19
N VAL A 411 1.01 -6.56 3.98
CA VAL A 411 2.03 -5.60 3.55
C VAL A 411 3.14 -5.57 4.60
N VAL A 412 4.38 -5.45 4.16
CA VAL A 412 5.51 -5.20 5.06
C VAL A 412 5.70 -3.70 5.18
N MET A 413 5.73 -3.19 6.41
CA MET A 413 5.89 -1.76 6.65
C MET A 413 7.22 -1.26 6.08
N PRO A 414 7.20 -0.24 5.21
CA PRO A 414 8.42 0.35 4.71
C PRO A 414 9.13 1.15 5.81
N SER A 415 10.43 1.36 5.65
CA SER A 415 11.17 2.33 6.47
C SER A 415 10.81 3.78 6.10
N GLY A 416 10.83 4.65 7.09
CA GLY A 416 11.04 6.09 6.90
C GLY A 416 9.81 6.96 6.69
N THR A 417 8.57 6.46 6.87
CA THR A 417 7.35 7.29 6.94
C THR A 417 6.07 6.44 7.13
N SER A 418 4.92 7.13 7.26
CA SER A 418 3.56 6.58 7.26
C SER A 418 3.15 5.89 5.95
N LEU A 419 2.20 4.95 6.07
CA LEU A 419 1.67 4.14 4.99
C LEU A 419 0.16 4.34 4.83
N THR A 420 -0.30 4.62 3.62
CA THR A 420 -1.74 4.64 3.29
C THR A 420 -2.08 3.50 2.35
N CYS A 421 -2.99 2.64 2.77
CA CYS A 421 -3.55 1.57 1.97
C CYS A 421 -5.01 1.85 1.67
N THR A 422 -5.46 1.59 0.44
CA THR A 422 -6.85 1.83 0.04
C THR A 422 -7.43 0.60 -0.65
N TRP A 423 -8.51 0.07 -0.08
CA TRP A 423 -9.38 -0.89 -0.78
C TRP A 423 -10.28 -0.15 -1.75
N THR A 424 -10.24 -0.51 -3.03
CA THR A 424 -11.15 -0.01 -4.06
C THR A 424 -12.05 -1.14 -4.54
N ASN A 425 -13.36 -1.00 -4.33
CA ASN A 425 -14.34 -1.96 -4.84
C ASN A 425 -15.12 -1.33 -5.97
N SER A 426 -14.91 -1.86 -7.16
CA SER A 426 -15.62 -1.45 -8.37
C SER A 426 -16.67 -2.48 -8.70
N ARG A 427 -17.93 -2.06 -8.80
CA ARG A 427 -19.03 -2.97 -9.14
C ARG A 427 -18.77 -3.58 -10.51
N LYS A 428 -18.88 -4.91 -10.61
CA LYS A 428 -18.73 -5.64 -11.87
C LYS A 428 -19.79 -5.19 -12.85
N SER A 429 -19.43 -5.14 -14.12
CA SER A 429 -20.30 -4.68 -15.20
C SER A 429 -20.36 -5.69 -16.34
N ALA A 430 -21.47 -5.63 -17.06
CA ALA A 430 -21.72 -6.31 -18.31
C ALA A 430 -22.20 -5.31 -19.36
N THR A 431 -22.23 -5.74 -20.60
CA THR A 431 -22.91 -5.00 -21.69
C THR A 431 -24.30 -5.57 -21.92
N LEU A 432 -25.28 -4.72 -22.20
CA LEU A 432 -26.63 -5.12 -22.57
C LEU A 432 -27.00 -4.56 -23.95
N VAL A 433 -27.50 -5.43 -24.81
CA VAL A 433 -28.08 -5.10 -26.11
C VAL A 433 -29.52 -5.60 -26.14
N VAL A 434 -30.45 -4.72 -26.51
CA VAL A 434 -31.82 -5.11 -26.87
C VAL A 434 -31.94 -5.19 -28.39
N ARG A 435 -32.57 -6.25 -28.86
CA ARG A 435 -32.80 -6.52 -30.29
C ARG A 435 -34.26 -6.69 -30.57
N LYS A 436 -34.66 -6.29 -31.77
CA LYS A 436 -36.00 -6.59 -32.30
C LYS A 436 -35.88 -7.38 -33.58
N THR A 437 -36.43 -8.58 -33.60
CA THR A 437 -36.52 -9.42 -34.79
C THR A 437 -37.95 -9.42 -35.32
N TRP A 438 -38.09 -9.12 -36.61
CA TRP A 438 -39.34 -9.18 -37.36
C TRP A 438 -39.35 -10.43 -38.22
N VAL A 439 -40.46 -11.16 -38.23
CA VAL A 439 -40.66 -12.35 -39.06
C VAL A 439 -41.99 -12.24 -39.80
N ASN A 440 -41.95 -12.31 -41.13
CA ASN A 440 -43.07 -12.07 -42.04
C ASN A 440 -43.84 -10.76 -41.76
N ALA A 441 -43.17 -9.75 -41.21
CA ALA A 441 -43.81 -8.52 -40.76
C ALA A 441 -44.48 -7.74 -41.89
N GLN A 442 -45.57 -7.06 -41.55
CA GLN A 442 -46.07 -5.99 -42.39
C GLN A 442 -45.08 -4.83 -42.36
N ILE A 443 -44.63 -4.42 -43.55
CA ILE A 443 -43.67 -3.33 -43.71
C ILE A 443 -44.22 -2.04 -43.07
N ALA A 444 -43.32 -1.29 -42.42
CA ALA A 444 -43.57 -0.06 -41.68
C ALA A 444 -44.33 -0.18 -40.36
N ASN A 445 -44.73 -1.39 -39.91
CA ASN A 445 -45.10 -1.57 -38.51
C ASN A 445 -43.87 -1.30 -37.62
N ALA A 446 -44.11 -0.74 -36.43
CA ALA A 446 -43.04 -0.22 -35.59
C ALA A 446 -43.32 -0.45 -34.11
N VAL A 447 -42.24 -0.65 -33.37
CA VAL A 447 -42.25 -0.86 -31.92
C VAL A 447 -41.13 -0.08 -31.26
N THR A 448 -41.30 0.20 -29.98
CA THR A 448 -40.20 0.57 -29.08
C THR A 448 -39.98 -0.59 -28.12
N VAL A 449 -38.76 -1.13 -28.09
CA VAL A 449 -38.32 -2.05 -27.04
C VAL A 449 -37.40 -1.33 -26.08
N ALA A 450 -37.64 -1.46 -24.78
CA ALA A 450 -36.91 -0.71 -23.76
C ALA A 450 -36.78 -1.48 -22.44
N THR A 451 -35.76 -1.12 -21.68
CA THR A 451 -35.60 -1.53 -20.29
C THR A 451 -35.98 -0.40 -19.33
N SER A 452 -36.40 -0.76 -18.12
CA SER A 452 -36.48 0.16 -16.98
C SER A 452 -35.89 -0.49 -15.72
N GLY A 453 -35.40 0.31 -14.78
CA GLY A 453 -34.80 -0.17 -13.51
C GLY A 453 -33.27 -0.26 -13.50
N LEU A 454 -32.61 -0.03 -14.65
CA LEU A 454 -31.15 0.05 -14.74
C LEU A 454 -30.66 1.49 -14.56
N ILE A 455 -29.39 1.66 -14.15
CA ILE A 455 -28.68 2.96 -14.21
C ILE A 455 -28.63 3.44 -15.66
N ASN A 456 -28.26 2.57 -16.61
CA ASN A 456 -28.23 2.87 -18.04
C ASN A 456 -29.27 2.03 -18.78
N ASN A 457 -30.50 2.54 -18.89
CA ASN A 457 -31.56 1.83 -19.61
C ASN A 457 -31.30 1.81 -21.13
N ALA A 458 -31.54 0.65 -21.74
CA ALA A 458 -31.54 0.46 -23.19
C ALA A 458 -32.90 0.85 -23.78
N SER A 459 -32.88 1.43 -24.97
CA SER A 459 -34.09 1.71 -25.77
C SER A 459 -33.76 1.55 -27.25
N LEU A 460 -34.67 0.95 -28.00
CA LEU A 460 -34.59 0.74 -29.44
C LEU A 460 -35.96 1.00 -30.06
N ALA A 461 -36.04 2.03 -30.89
CA ALA A 461 -37.14 2.17 -31.85
C ALA A 461 -36.82 1.28 -33.07
N SER A 462 -37.68 0.32 -33.36
CA SER A 462 -37.53 -0.63 -34.46
C SER A 462 -38.72 -0.50 -35.41
N VAL A 463 -38.42 -0.47 -36.70
CA VAL A 463 -39.41 -0.40 -37.78
C VAL A 463 -39.15 -1.58 -38.70
N ALA A 464 -40.21 -2.29 -39.09
CA ALA A 464 -40.13 -3.34 -40.09
C ALA A 464 -39.88 -2.74 -41.49
N ASN A 465 -38.63 -2.41 -41.82
CA ASN A 465 -38.21 -1.99 -43.15
C ASN A 465 -38.27 -3.14 -44.18
N SER A 466 -38.20 -4.39 -43.71
CA SER A 466 -38.39 -5.59 -44.50
C SER A 466 -39.23 -6.63 -43.72
N ALA A 467 -39.75 -7.64 -44.43
CA ALA A 467 -40.59 -8.65 -43.79
C ALA A 467 -39.81 -9.51 -42.78
N ASN A 468 -38.48 -9.64 -42.97
CA ASN A 468 -37.60 -10.43 -42.12
C ASN A 468 -36.31 -9.67 -41.86
N GLU A 469 -36.16 -9.08 -40.67
CA GLU A 469 -34.95 -8.36 -40.28
C GLU A 469 -34.71 -8.41 -38.77
N THR A 470 -33.58 -7.85 -38.35
CA THR A 470 -33.28 -7.63 -36.94
C THR A 470 -32.64 -6.27 -36.72
N ASP A 471 -33.27 -5.47 -35.89
CA ASP A 471 -32.74 -4.20 -35.39
C ASP A 471 -32.05 -4.39 -34.04
N THR A 472 -31.10 -3.52 -33.73
CA THR A 472 -30.26 -3.61 -32.52
C THR A 472 -29.88 -2.21 -32.06
N ASN A 473 -29.91 -1.96 -30.74
CA ASN A 473 -29.36 -0.72 -30.19
C ASN A 473 -27.83 -0.79 -29.99
N ALA A 474 -27.21 0.36 -29.73
CA ALA A 474 -25.87 0.39 -29.20
C ALA A 474 -25.83 -0.23 -27.79
N ALA A 475 -24.77 -1.00 -27.49
CA ALA A 475 -24.62 -1.63 -26.19
C ALA A 475 -24.59 -0.60 -25.05
N VAL A 476 -25.36 -0.85 -23.99
CA VAL A 476 -25.32 -0.06 -22.75
C VAL A 476 -24.56 -0.82 -21.67
N THR A 477 -23.92 -0.12 -20.73
CA THR A 477 -23.25 -0.75 -19.59
C THR A 477 -24.23 -0.96 -18.45
N VAL A 478 -24.33 -2.19 -17.96
CA VAL A 478 -25.15 -2.57 -16.80
C VAL A 478 -24.26 -3.17 -15.72
N TYR A 479 -24.74 -3.22 -14.48
CA TYR A 479 -23.95 -3.61 -13.32
C TYR A 479 -24.54 -4.81 -12.58
N ALA A 480 -23.68 -5.61 -11.96
CA ALA A 480 -24.07 -6.81 -11.22
C ALA A 480 -25.09 -6.51 -10.11
N ALA A 481 -26.13 -7.33 -9.98
CA ALA A 481 -27.31 -7.15 -9.13
C ALA A 481 -28.30 -6.05 -9.54
N GLU A 482 -28.13 -5.41 -10.71
CA GLU A 482 -29.24 -4.65 -11.29
C GLU A 482 -30.35 -5.58 -11.79
N SER A 483 -31.59 -5.08 -11.79
CA SER A 483 -32.74 -5.77 -12.37
C SER A 483 -33.47 -4.84 -13.34
N ALA A 484 -33.76 -5.34 -14.54
CA ALA A 484 -34.37 -4.60 -15.62
C ALA A 484 -35.72 -5.20 -16.00
N ALA A 485 -36.79 -4.41 -16.00
CA ALA A 485 -38.03 -4.79 -16.64
C ALA A 485 -37.92 -4.55 -18.15
N LEU A 486 -38.07 -5.61 -18.94
CA LEU A 486 -38.04 -5.63 -20.39
C LEU A 486 -39.47 -5.39 -20.92
N SER A 487 -39.61 -4.43 -21.83
CA SER A 487 -40.90 -4.07 -22.39
C SER A 487 -40.83 -3.87 -23.90
N GLU A 488 -41.92 -4.20 -24.57
CA GLU A 488 -42.18 -3.90 -25.97
C GLU A 488 -43.51 -3.17 -26.08
N SER A 489 -43.55 -2.10 -26.87
CA SER A 489 -44.77 -1.34 -27.15
C SER A 489 -44.86 -1.01 -28.64
N PHE A 490 -46.00 -1.34 -29.26
CA PHE A 490 -46.26 -1.00 -30.65
C PHE A 490 -46.54 0.51 -30.79
N THR A 491 -45.80 1.16 -31.68
CA THR A 491 -46.00 2.56 -32.06
C THR A 491 -46.77 2.68 -33.39
N VAL A 492 -46.66 1.67 -34.27
CA VAL A 492 -47.44 1.53 -35.51
C VAL A 492 -47.81 0.06 -35.71
N GLY A 493 -49.07 -0.22 -36.03
CA GLY A 493 -49.61 -1.58 -36.15
C GLY A 493 -50.36 -2.04 -34.90
N ASN A 494 -50.73 -3.33 -34.85
CA ASN A 494 -51.43 -3.92 -33.72
C ASN A 494 -50.71 -5.19 -33.24
N ALA A 495 -50.36 -5.23 -31.95
CA ALA A 495 -49.69 -6.37 -31.32
C ALA A 495 -50.48 -7.69 -31.48
N ALA A 496 -51.82 -7.64 -31.55
CA ALA A 496 -52.67 -8.81 -31.75
C ALA A 496 -52.44 -9.51 -33.11
N ASN A 497 -51.83 -8.82 -34.08
CA ASN A 497 -51.47 -9.40 -35.37
C ASN A 497 -50.12 -10.15 -35.33
N TYR A 498 -49.46 -10.22 -34.18
CA TYR A 498 -48.15 -10.83 -34.03
C TYR A 498 -48.12 -11.82 -32.88
N ALA A 499 -47.50 -12.98 -33.11
CA ALA A 499 -47.01 -13.82 -32.04
C ALA A 499 -45.69 -13.24 -31.51
N GLN A 500 -45.69 -12.80 -30.25
CA GLN A 500 -44.56 -12.13 -29.60
C GLN A 500 -43.78 -13.12 -28.73
N ALA A 501 -42.44 -13.05 -28.77
CA ALA A 501 -41.56 -13.84 -27.92
C ALA A 501 -40.38 -13.00 -27.41
N LEU A 502 -39.89 -13.29 -26.20
CA LEU A 502 -38.73 -12.65 -25.59
C LEU A 502 -37.74 -13.71 -25.12
N ALA A 503 -36.47 -13.57 -25.49
CA ALA A 503 -35.40 -14.41 -24.98
C ALA A 503 -34.13 -13.58 -24.78
N CYS A 504 -33.39 -13.85 -23.70
CA CYS A 504 -32.07 -13.28 -23.48
C CYS A 504 -31.01 -14.37 -23.53
N THR A 505 -29.81 -14.01 -23.98
CA THR A 505 -28.61 -14.85 -24.02
C THR A 505 -27.47 -14.12 -23.32
N GLY A 506 -26.51 -14.88 -22.77
CA GLY A 506 -25.36 -14.31 -22.03
C GLY A 506 -25.68 -13.88 -20.60
N ASN A 507 -26.95 -13.93 -20.19
CA ASN A 507 -27.37 -13.87 -18.80
C ASN A 507 -27.29 -15.26 -18.17
N SER A 508 -26.60 -15.37 -17.03
CA SER A 508 -26.51 -16.62 -16.28
C SER A 508 -27.77 -16.93 -15.46
N ALA A 509 -28.50 -15.91 -15.02
CA ALA A 509 -29.81 -16.06 -14.41
C ALA A 509 -30.91 -16.05 -15.48
N ALA A 510 -31.77 -17.08 -15.49
CA ALA A 510 -32.93 -17.11 -16.39
C ALA A 510 -33.89 -15.95 -16.10
N LEU A 511 -34.63 -15.50 -17.13
CA LEU A 511 -35.60 -14.42 -16.96
C LEU A 511 -36.73 -14.82 -16.00
N ALA A 512 -37.09 -13.91 -15.10
CA ALA A 512 -38.27 -14.02 -14.26
C ALA A 512 -39.42 -13.26 -14.92
N GLY A 513 -40.20 -13.93 -15.77
CA GLY A 513 -41.14 -13.26 -16.67
C GLY A 513 -40.38 -12.35 -17.64
N ASN A 514 -40.64 -11.04 -17.59
CA ASN A 514 -39.94 -10.04 -18.39
C ASN A 514 -38.84 -9.31 -17.61
N VAL A 515 -38.36 -9.87 -16.50
CA VAL A 515 -37.31 -9.25 -15.69
C VAL A 515 -35.97 -9.93 -15.95
N LEU A 516 -34.98 -9.15 -16.38
CA LEU A 516 -33.57 -9.53 -16.46
C LEU A 516 -32.88 -9.14 -15.16
N THR A 517 -32.19 -10.08 -14.52
CA THR A 517 -31.26 -9.79 -13.41
C THR A 517 -29.83 -9.97 -13.90
N VAL A 518 -29.00 -8.94 -13.75
CA VAL A 518 -27.60 -8.98 -14.16
C VAL A 518 -26.79 -9.68 -13.06
N ALA A 519 -26.22 -10.84 -13.37
CA ALA A 519 -25.41 -11.57 -12.42
C ALA A 519 -23.94 -11.10 -12.46
N PRO A 520 -23.15 -11.35 -11.40
CA PRO A 520 -21.75 -10.93 -11.35
C PRO A 520 -20.82 -11.56 -12.38
N ALA A 521 -21.22 -12.69 -12.98
CA ALA A 521 -20.45 -13.40 -13.98
C ALA A 521 -20.84 -13.03 -15.42
N ASP A 522 -21.89 -12.24 -15.61
CA ASP A 522 -22.33 -11.84 -16.93
C ASP A 522 -21.34 -10.84 -17.54
N THR A 523 -21.08 -10.95 -18.84
CA THR A 523 -20.14 -10.05 -19.57
C THR A 523 -20.81 -9.35 -20.74
N ALA A 524 -21.62 -10.09 -21.51
CA ALA A 524 -22.36 -9.56 -22.65
C ALA A 524 -23.73 -10.24 -22.73
N ILE A 525 -24.78 -9.44 -22.56
CA ILE A 525 -26.17 -9.88 -22.54
C ILE A 525 -26.87 -9.35 -23.79
N VAL A 526 -27.61 -10.22 -24.47
CA VAL A 526 -28.43 -9.84 -25.62
C VAL A 526 -29.86 -10.33 -25.38
N CYS A 527 -30.80 -9.40 -25.30
CA CYS A 527 -32.23 -9.67 -25.18
C CYS A 527 -32.93 -9.40 -26.51
N THR A 528 -33.55 -10.42 -27.10
CA THR A 528 -34.20 -10.35 -28.40
C THR A 528 -35.71 -10.50 -28.25
N PHE A 529 -36.45 -9.49 -28.70
CA PHE A 529 -37.89 -9.52 -28.87
C PHE A 529 -38.21 -9.95 -30.30
N THR A 530 -39.02 -10.98 -30.50
CA THR A 530 -39.40 -11.50 -31.82
C THR A 530 -40.88 -11.29 -32.08
N ASN A 531 -41.24 -10.60 -33.16
CA ASN A 531 -42.62 -10.45 -33.63
C ASN A 531 -42.80 -11.23 -34.93
N THR A 532 -43.59 -12.30 -34.87
CA THR A 532 -43.94 -13.11 -36.03
C THR A 532 -45.36 -12.77 -36.47
N TYR A 533 -45.53 -12.20 -37.67
CA TYR A 533 -46.83 -11.79 -38.16
C TYR A 533 -47.74 -13.00 -38.38
N ILE A 534 -48.97 -12.89 -37.89
CA ILE A 534 -50.04 -13.87 -38.07
C ILE A 534 -50.68 -13.59 -39.43
N VAL A 535 -50.30 -14.36 -40.45
CA VAL A 535 -50.83 -14.18 -41.80
C VAL A 535 -52.34 -14.49 -41.80
N PRO A 536 -53.21 -13.59 -42.32
CA PRO A 536 -54.66 -13.79 -42.32
C PRO A 536 -55.10 -14.84 -43.34
N LEU A 537 -56.33 -15.33 -43.19
CA LEU A 537 -57.02 -16.09 -44.22
C LEU A 537 -57.26 -15.21 -45.45
N SER A 538 -57.19 -15.81 -46.64
CA SER A 538 -57.66 -15.15 -47.88
C SER A 538 -58.98 -15.76 -48.32
N ILE A 539 -59.86 -14.93 -48.89
CA ILE A 539 -61.13 -15.36 -49.47
C ILE A 539 -61.26 -14.83 -50.89
N ALA A 540 -61.55 -15.71 -51.84
CA ALA A 540 -61.84 -15.36 -53.23
C ALA A 540 -63.30 -15.70 -53.54
N LYS A 541 -64.08 -14.71 -54.01
CA LYS A 541 -65.48 -14.88 -54.41
C LYS A 541 -65.58 -14.71 -55.92
N THR A 542 -66.09 -15.72 -56.62
CA THR A 542 -66.34 -15.68 -58.07
C THR A 542 -67.82 -15.97 -58.34
N SER A 543 -68.36 -15.44 -59.44
CA SER A 543 -69.73 -15.73 -59.90
C SER A 543 -69.75 -16.26 -61.33
N LEU A 544 -70.68 -17.18 -61.60
CA LEU A 544 -70.94 -17.75 -62.91
C LEU A 544 -72.45 -17.80 -63.15
N ALA A 545 -72.93 -17.37 -64.32
CA ALA A 545 -74.32 -17.59 -64.71
C ALA A 545 -74.61 -19.10 -64.78
N TYR A 546 -75.70 -19.54 -64.14
CA TYR A 546 -76.13 -20.93 -64.09
C TYR A 546 -77.29 -21.19 -65.04
N SER A 547 -78.32 -20.35 -64.99
CA SER A 547 -79.48 -20.45 -65.89
C SER A 547 -80.12 -19.09 -66.07
N ASP A 548 -80.82 -18.87 -67.19
CA ASP A 548 -81.69 -17.70 -67.36
C ASP A 548 -83.05 -18.05 -67.99
N PRO A 549 -84.08 -17.19 -67.85
CA PRO A 549 -85.43 -17.49 -68.36
C PRO A 549 -85.54 -17.62 -69.89
N VAL A 550 -84.55 -17.15 -70.64
CA VAL A 550 -84.54 -17.11 -72.12
C VAL A 550 -83.73 -18.27 -72.71
N ASN A 551 -82.51 -18.48 -72.21
CA ASN A 551 -81.53 -19.43 -72.76
C ASN A 551 -81.46 -20.74 -71.97
N GLY A 552 -82.18 -20.84 -70.85
CA GLY A 552 -82.13 -22.02 -69.97
C GLY A 552 -80.71 -22.24 -69.45
N LEU A 553 -80.19 -23.45 -69.60
CA LEU A 553 -78.82 -23.82 -69.19
C LEU A 553 -77.76 -23.58 -70.28
N THR A 554 -78.15 -23.19 -71.49
CA THR A 554 -77.25 -23.07 -72.63
C THR A 554 -76.82 -21.62 -72.81
N ASN A 555 -75.56 -21.27 -72.53
CA ASN A 555 -75.04 -19.89 -72.59
C ASN A 555 -75.86 -18.85 -71.79
N PRO A 556 -76.13 -19.12 -70.50
CA PRO A 556 -76.98 -18.27 -69.67
C PRO A 556 -76.37 -16.87 -69.46
N LYS A 557 -77.23 -15.86 -69.35
CA LYS A 557 -76.90 -14.46 -69.07
C LYS A 557 -77.44 -14.03 -67.71
N LEU A 558 -76.73 -13.10 -67.05
CA LEU A 558 -77.16 -12.52 -65.77
C LEU A 558 -78.23 -11.44 -66.00
N ILE A 559 -79.42 -11.86 -66.42
CA ILE A 559 -80.62 -11.01 -66.59
C ILE A 559 -81.59 -11.23 -65.42
N PRO A 560 -82.57 -10.33 -65.18
CA PRO A 560 -83.62 -10.55 -64.19
C PRO A 560 -84.27 -11.94 -64.32
N GLY A 561 -84.41 -12.64 -63.20
CA GLY A 561 -84.88 -14.02 -63.14
C GLY A 561 -83.80 -15.10 -63.35
N SER A 562 -82.58 -14.74 -63.74
CA SER A 562 -81.48 -15.69 -63.90
C SER A 562 -80.91 -16.16 -62.56
N PHE A 563 -80.33 -17.36 -62.53
CA PHE A 563 -79.57 -17.86 -61.40
C PHE A 563 -78.07 -17.75 -61.66
N ALA A 564 -77.32 -17.34 -60.64
CA ALA A 564 -75.87 -17.32 -60.61
C ALA A 564 -75.35 -18.25 -59.51
N ASN A 565 -74.32 -19.03 -59.82
CA ASN A 565 -73.53 -19.75 -58.83
C ASN A 565 -72.41 -18.83 -58.34
N TYR A 566 -72.29 -18.70 -57.03
CA TYR A 566 -71.18 -18.02 -56.37
C TYR A 566 -70.30 -19.08 -55.70
N SER A 567 -68.99 -18.96 -55.88
CA SER A 567 -67.98 -19.80 -55.24
C SER A 567 -67.11 -18.94 -54.35
N LEU A 568 -67.09 -19.23 -53.06
CA LEU A 568 -66.26 -18.60 -52.05
C LEU A 568 -65.18 -19.59 -51.64
N THR A 569 -63.95 -19.38 -52.11
CA THR A 569 -62.80 -20.21 -51.72
C THR A 569 -62.03 -19.51 -50.62
N VAL A 570 -61.91 -20.15 -49.46
CA VAL A 570 -61.16 -19.65 -48.31
C VAL A 570 -59.87 -20.45 -48.20
N THR A 571 -58.74 -19.76 -48.12
CA THR A 571 -57.40 -20.38 -48.08
C THR A 571 -56.67 -19.94 -46.82
N ALA A 572 -56.18 -20.92 -46.06
CA ALA A 572 -55.27 -20.70 -44.94
C ALA A 572 -53.83 -20.58 -45.44
N PRO A 573 -53.03 -19.67 -44.88
CA PRO A 573 -51.59 -19.61 -45.18
C PRO A 573 -50.88 -20.87 -44.67
N SER A 574 -49.70 -21.16 -45.22
CA SER A 574 -48.94 -22.40 -44.96
C SER A 574 -48.43 -22.57 -43.52
N GLY A 575 -48.45 -21.53 -42.68
CA GLY A 575 -47.91 -21.54 -41.31
C GLY A 575 -48.90 -21.18 -40.19
N THR A 576 -50.09 -20.68 -40.51
CA THR A 576 -51.12 -20.29 -39.53
C THR A 576 -52.49 -20.71 -40.04
N ALA A 577 -53.30 -21.34 -39.19
CA ALA A 577 -54.63 -21.77 -39.58
C ALA A 577 -55.63 -21.68 -38.41
N PRO A 578 -56.94 -21.56 -38.70
CA PRO A 578 -58.00 -21.63 -37.71
C PRO A 578 -57.95 -22.90 -36.87
N THR A 579 -58.00 -22.72 -35.55
CA THR A 579 -58.17 -23.80 -34.58
C THR A 579 -59.61 -24.32 -34.55
N THR A 580 -59.87 -25.42 -33.84
CA THR A 580 -61.19 -26.06 -33.77
C THR A 580 -62.30 -25.08 -33.42
N GLY A 581 -63.25 -24.89 -34.34
CA GLY A 581 -64.45 -24.08 -34.13
C GLY A 581 -64.24 -22.56 -34.17
N SER A 582 -63.05 -22.08 -34.54
CA SER A 582 -62.76 -20.63 -34.61
C SER A 582 -63.06 -20.00 -35.97
N LEU A 583 -63.48 -20.78 -36.97
CA LEU A 583 -63.72 -20.31 -38.33
C LEU A 583 -65.19 -19.98 -38.58
N ILE A 584 -65.44 -18.77 -39.08
CA ILE A 584 -66.76 -18.29 -39.49
C ILE A 584 -66.60 -17.57 -40.84
N VAL A 585 -67.41 -17.95 -41.82
CA VAL A 585 -67.48 -17.26 -43.12
C VAL A 585 -68.84 -16.61 -43.24
N THR A 586 -68.87 -15.30 -43.35
CA THR A 586 -70.12 -14.54 -43.56
C THR A 586 -70.09 -13.91 -44.94
N ASP A 587 -71.18 -14.04 -45.68
CA ASP A 587 -71.37 -13.41 -46.98
C ASP A 587 -72.66 -12.59 -46.99
N ALA A 588 -72.56 -11.35 -47.47
CA ALA A 588 -73.70 -10.48 -47.66
C ALA A 588 -74.37 -10.80 -49.00
N ILE A 589 -75.71 -10.89 -48.99
CA ILE A 589 -76.52 -11.04 -50.20
C ILE A 589 -76.91 -9.63 -50.67
N PRO A 590 -76.40 -9.16 -51.83
CA PRO A 590 -76.76 -7.86 -52.37
C PRO A 590 -78.26 -7.71 -52.56
N ALA A 591 -78.78 -6.49 -52.42
CA ALA A 591 -80.22 -6.21 -52.52
C ALA A 591 -80.86 -6.66 -53.85
N ASN A 592 -80.08 -6.76 -54.93
CA ASN A 592 -80.52 -7.19 -56.26
C ASN A 592 -80.47 -8.72 -56.48
N LEU A 593 -80.19 -9.49 -55.42
CA LEU A 593 -80.19 -10.95 -55.45
C LEU A 593 -81.19 -11.51 -54.43
N ASP A 594 -81.75 -12.67 -54.75
CA ASP A 594 -82.48 -13.54 -53.81
C ASP A 594 -81.72 -14.85 -53.63
N LEU A 595 -81.46 -15.26 -52.39
CA LEU A 595 -80.67 -16.46 -52.12
C LEU A 595 -81.51 -17.71 -52.41
N PHE A 596 -80.95 -18.66 -53.18
CA PHE A 596 -81.55 -19.98 -53.36
C PHE A 596 -81.42 -20.80 -52.08
N VAL A 597 -82.55 -21.29 -51.57
CA VAL A 597 -82.65 -22.04 -50.31
C VAL A 597 -83.12 -23.49 -50.52
N GLY A 598 -83.34 -23.90 -51.77
CA GLY A 598 -83.52 -25.30 -52.15
C GLY A 598 -82.20 -26.10 -52.14
N THR A 599 -82.24 -27.38 -52.49
CA THR A 599 -81.05 -28.26 -52.45
C THR A 599 -80.04 -27.94 -53.56
N TYR A 600 -78.82 -27.55 -53.20
CA TYR A 600 -77.70 -27.38 -54.12
C TYR A 600 -77.02 -28.73 -54.37
N ALA A 601 -77.40 -29.42 -55.44
CA ALA A 601 -76.85 -30.75 -55.75
C ALA A 601 -75.31 -30.75 -55.90
N PRO A 602 -74.58 -31.72 -55.32
CA PRO A 602 -75.05 -32.90 -54.57
C PRO A 602 -75.20 -32.69 -53.04
N GLY A 603 -75.09 -31.46 -52.52
CA GLY A 603 -75.10 -31.17 -51.08
C GLY A 603 -76.46 -31.39 -50.39
N PRO A 604 -76.48 -31.59 -49.06
CA PRO A 604 -77.71 -31.86 -48.30
C PRO A 604 -78.63 -30.63 -48.13
N GLY A 605 -78.17 -29.43 -48.51
CA GLY A 605 -78.84 -28.16 -48.25
C GLY A 605 -78.57 -27.12 -49.33
N PRO A 606 -78.74 -25.83 -49.03
CA PRO A 606 -78.70 -24.75 -50.03
C PRO A 606 -77.31 -24.30 -50.46
N ILE A 607 -76.28 -24.89 -49.87
CA ILE A 607 -74.90 -24.73 -50.34
C ILE A 607 -74.26 -26.09 -50.65
N LEU A 608 -73.25 -26.06 -51.50
CA LEU A 608 -72.28 -27.14 -51.64
C LEU A 608 -70.98 -26.74 -50.94
N PHE A 609 -70.69 -27.41 -49.83
CA PHE A 609 -69.42 -27.30 -49.13
C PHE A 609 -68.42 -28.31 -49.68
N ALA A 610 -67.35 -27.83 -50.30
CA ALA A 610 -66.24 -28.65 -50.76
C ALA A 610 -65.06 -28.49 -49.78
N PRO A 611 -64.79 -29.48 -48.90
CA PRO A 611 -63.77 -29.35 -47.86
C PRO A 611 -62.34 -29.25 -48.41
N GLY A 612 -62.10 -29.68 -49.65
CA GLY A 612 -60.75 -29.72 -50.23
C GLY A 612 -59.78 -30.48 -49.33
N GLY A 613 -58.59 -29.92 -49.13
CA GLY A 613 -57.59 -30.43 -48.18
C GLY A 613 -57.73 -29.88 -46.76
N SER A 614 -58.81 -29.16 -46.43
CA SER A 614 -58.90 -28.42 -45.17
C SER A 614 -59.07 -29.28 -43.92
N GLY A 615 -59.71 -30.45 -44.04
CA GLY A 615 -60.11 -31.28 -42.90
C GLY A 615 -61.36 -30.77 -42.16
N LEU A 616 -61.99 -29.71 -42.64
CA LEU A 616 -63.23 -29.16 -42.08
C LEU A 616 -64.45 -29.99 -42.49
N THR A 617 -65.45 -30.06 -41.61
CA THR A 617 -66.75 -30.71 -41.89
C THR A 617 -67.89 -29.69 -41.90
N TYR A 618 -68.94 -30.00 -42.65
CA TYR A 618 -70.14 -29.20 -42.75
C TYR A 618 -71.38 -30.08 -42.56
N GLY A 619 -72.22 -29.73 -41.59
CA GLY A 619 -73.50 -30.37 -41.30
C GLY A 619 -74.69 -29.47 -41.63
N PHE A 620 -75.70 -30.04 -42.28
CA PHE A 620 -76.99 -29.39 -42.54
C PHE A 620 -78.11 -30.42 -42.43
N THR A 621 -79.19 -30.05 -41.74
CA THR A 621 -80.35 -30.90 -41.46
C THR A 621 -81.61 -30.31 -42.07
N SER A 622 -81.87 -29.01 -41.85
CA SER A 622 -83.05 -28.32 -42.37
C SER A 622 -82.88 -26.80 -42.28
N LEU A 623 -83.65 -26.05 -43.06
CA LEU A 623 -83.63 -24.58 -43.04
C LEU A 623 -83.97 -23.95 -41.68
N SER A 624 -84.56 -24.70 -40.74
CA SER A 624 -84.94 -24.23 -39.41
C SER A 624 -84.09 -24.79 -38.26
N SER A 625 -83.09 -25.64 -38.56
CA SER A 625 -82.24 -26.25 -37.54
C SER A 625 -81.22 -25.24 -37.00
N SER A 626 -81.24 -25.02 -35.68
CA SER A 626 -80.24 -24.20 -34.98
C SER A 626 -78.93 -24.94 -34.69
N ALA A 627 -78.86 -26.23 -35.00
CA ALA A 627 -77.67 -27.07 -34.84
C ALA A 627 -76.82 -27.12 -36.12
N ASP A 628 -77.31 -26.57 -37.23
CA ASP A 628 -76.64 -26.61 -38.52
C ASP A 628 -75.44 -25.66 -38.58
N ASP A 629 -74.52 -25.96 -39.49
CA ASP A 629 -73.34 -25.14 -39.76
C ASP A 629 -73.65 -23.99 -40.73
N LEU A 630 -74.91 -23.80 -41.08
CA LEU A 630 -75.42 -22.75 -41.96
C LEU A 630 -76.50 -21.95 -41.26
N GLU A 631 -76.29 -20.64 -41.18
CA GLU A 631 -77.21 -19.72 -40.52
C GLU A 631 -77.56 -18.57 -41.47
N PHE A 632 -78.78 -18.05 -41.34
CA PHE A 632 -79.29 -16.97 -42.18
C PHE A 632 -79.70 -15.76 -41.34
N SER A 633 -79.63 -14.60 -41.97
CA SER A 633 -80.02 -13.32 -41.38
C SER A 633 -80.93 -12.55 -42.34
N ASN A 634 -82.00 -11.97 -41.83
CA ASN A 634 -82.89 -11.06 -42.56
C ASN A 634 -82.74 -9.58 -42.14
N ASN A 635 -81.77 -9.26 -41.28
CA ASN A 635 -81.62 -7.93 -40.67
C ASN A 635 -80.19 -7.38 -40.77
N GLY A 636 -79.51 -7.63 -41.90
CA GLY A 636 -78.19 -7.06 -42.15
C GLY A 636 -77.04 -7.72 -41.36
N GLY A 637 -77.23 -8.96 -40.87
CA GLY A 637 -76.24 -9.72 -40.11
C GLY A 637 -76.32 -9.51 -38.60
N ALA A 638 -77.32 -8.77 -38.11
CA ALA A 638 -77.48 -8.45 -36.69
C ALA A 638 -77.93 -9.66 -35.85
N SER A 639 -78.74 -10.57 -36.41
CA SER A 639 -79.08 -11.86 -35.77
C SER A 639 -79.08 -13.01 -36.77
N TRP A 640 -78.86 -14.23 -36.27
CA TRP A 640 -78.62 -15.43 -37.07
C TRP A 640 -79.66 -16.54 -36.81
N THR A 641 -80.89 -16.12 -36.51
CA THR A 641 -82.00 -16.99 -36.12
C THR A 641 -83.09 -17.03 -37.18
N TYR A 642 -82.85 -16.47 -38.37
CA TYR A 642 -83.83 -16.44 -39.45
C TYR A 642 -83.95 -17.82 -40.07
N ALA A 643 -85.18 -18.35 -40.14
CA ALA A 643 -85.49 -19.62 -40.80
C ALA A 643 -86.06 -19.32 -42.20
N PRO A 644 -85.33 -19.64 -43.28
CA PRO A 644 -85.78 -19.33 -44.62
C PRO A 644 -87.06 -20.04 -45.06
N THR A 645 -87.84 -19.37 -45.90
CA THR A 645 -89.01 -19.94 -46.57
C THR A 645 -88.84 -19.83 -48.08
N ALA A 646 -88.70 -20.97 -48.75
CA ALA A 646 -88.58 -21.03 -50.20
C ALA A 646 -89.88 -20.55 -50.88
N ASP A 647 -89.76 -19.68 -51.87
CA ASP A 647 -90.84 -19.34 -52.79
C ASP A 647 -90.98 -20.39 -53.93
N ALA A 648 -91.79 -20.07 -54.94
CA ALA A 648 -92.02 -20.95 -56.09
C ALA A 648 -90.75 -21.22 -56.94
N ASP A 649 -89.77 -20.33 -56.88
CA ASP A 649 -88.49 -20.43 -57.58
C ASP A 649 -87.39 -21.00 -56.67
N GLY A 650 -87.72 -21.40 -55.43
CA GLY A 650 -86.80 -21.98 -54.48
C GLY A 650 -85.87 -20.95 -53.81
N VAL A 651 -86.20 -19.66 -53.89
CA VAL A 651 -85.42 -18.56 -53.29
C VAL A 651 -86.13 -17.95 -52.08
N ASP A 652 -85.39 -17.19 -51.29
CA ASP A 652 -85.92 -16.37 -50.20
C ASP A 652 -85.35 -14.95 -50.29
N ALA A 653 -86.23 -14.00 -50.58
CA ALA A 653 -85.88 -12.59 -50.78
C ALA A 653 -85.62 -11.80 -49.49
N ALA A 654 -86.01 -12.35 -48.33
CA ALA A 654 -85.78 -11.71 -47.04
C ALA A 654 -84.36 -11.96 -46.52
N ILE A 655 -83.62 -12.91 -47.09
CA ILE A 655 -82.24 -13.18 -46.68
C ILE A 655 -81.32 -12.05 -47.13
N THR A 656 -80.67 -11.45 -46.13
CA THR A 656 -79.68 -10.38 -46.31
C THR A 656 -78.25 -10.90 -46.18
N HIS A 657 -78.01 -11.93 -45.37
CA HIS A 657 -76.70 -12.52 -45.15
C HIS A 657 -76.79 -14.02 -44.90
N VAL A 658 -75.73 -14.72 -45.27
CA VAL A 658 -75.52 -16.14 -44.98
C VAL A 658 -74.21 -16.32 -44.21
N ARG A 659 -74.20 -17.22 -43.22
CA ARG A 659 -73.02 -17.52 -42.41
C ARG A 659 -72.80 -19.02 -42.36
N VAL A 660 -71.57 -19.43 -42.65
CA VAL A 660 -71.12 -20.82 -42.61
C VAL A 660 -70.12 -20.97 -41.46
N ARG A 661 -70.35 -21.96 -40.60
CA ARG A 661 -69.56 -22.29 -39.41
C ARG A 661 -69.09 -23.74 -39.46
N PRO A 662 -68.13 -24.08 -40.34
CA PRO A 662 -67.64 -25.44 -40.44
C PRO A 662 -67.02 -25.91 -39.12
N LYS A 663 -67.07 -27.22 -38.85
CA LYS A 663 -66.48 -27.83 -37.66
C LYS A 663 -65.08 -28.37 -37.94
N GLY A 664 -64.31 -28.55 -36.87
CA GLY A 664 -62.93 -29.00 -36.91
C GLY A 664 -61.92 -27.85 -36.97
N ALA A 665 -60.64 -28.21 -36.98
CA ALA A 665 -59.53 -27.29 -37.24
C ALA A 665 -59.19 -27.32 -38.74
N MET A 666 -58.74 -26.19 -39.27
CA MET A 666 -58.34 -26.10 -40.68
C MET A 666 -56.84 -26.42 -40.81
N THR A 667 -56.48 -27.26 -41.77
CA THR A 667 -55.08 -27.61 -42.04
C THR A 667 -54.32 -26.40 -42.61
N PRO A 668 -53.10 -26.05 -42.13
CA PRO A 668 -52.31 -24.97 -42.72
C PRO A 668 -52.04 -25.16 -44.21
N GLY A 669 -52.06 -24.07 -44.98
CA GLY A 669 -51.83 -24.08 -46.44
C GLY A 669 -52.97 -24.67 -47.28
N SER A 670 -54.05 -25.12 -46.65
CA SER A 670 -55.20 -25.73 -47.34
C SER A 670 -56.25 -24.69 -47.75
N SER A 671 -57.23 -25.12 -48.54
CA SER A 671 -58.43 -24.36 -48.84
C SER A 671 -59.68 -25.22 -48.81
N PHE A 672 -60.83 -24.56 -48.64
CA PHE A 672 -62.16 -25.13 -48.85
C PHE A 672 -63.01 -24.13 -49.63
N THR A 673 -64.09 -24.62 -50.25
CA THR A 673 -64.98 -23.80 -51.07
C THR A 673 -66.43 -23.94 -50.61
N ILE A 674 -67.11 -22.81 -50.45
CA ILE A 674 -68.56 -22.72 -50.28
C ILE A 674 -69.17 -22.30 -51.60
N ASN A 675 -70.05 -23.11 -52.17
CA ASN A 675 -70.82 -22.74 -53.35
C ASN A 675 -72.27 -22.46 -52.96
N LEU A 676 -72.76 -21.28 -53.32
CA LEU A 676 -74.14 -20.86 -53.12
C LEU A 676 -74.76 -20.42 -54.44
N ARG A 677 -76.08 -20.41 -54.51
CA ARG A 677 -76.82 -19.99 -55.69
C ARG A 677 -77.72 -18.82 -55.34
N ALA A 678 -77.81 -17.82 -56.20
CA ALA A 678 -78.73 -16.71 -56.01
C ALA A 678 -79.39 -16.33 -57.34
N ARG A 679 -80.63 -15.86 -57.27
CA ARG A 679 -81.39 -15.34 -58.40
C ARG A 679 -81.20 -13.85 -58.52
N VAL A 680 -81.02 -13.34 -59.73
CA VAL A 680 -81.00 -11.92 -60.05
C VAL A 680 -82.43 -11.39 -60.09
N LYS A 681 -82.71 -10.31 -59.36
CA LYS A 681 -84.03 -9.66 -59.36
C LYS A 681 -84.39 -9.01 -60.69
#